data_AF-A0A1C3KMN3-F1
#
_entry.id   AF-A0A1C3KMN3-F1
#
_cell.length_a   1.000
_cell.length_b   1.000
_cell.length_c   1.000
_cell.angle_alpha   90.00
_cell.angle_beta   90.00
_cell.angle_gamma   90.00
#
_symmetry.space_group_name_H-M   'P 1'
#
loop_
_entity.id
_entity.type
_entity.pdbx_description
1 polymer ?
#
loop_
_entity_poly.entity_id
_entity_poly.type
_entity_poly.pdbx_seq_one_letter_code
_entity_poly.pdbx_strand_id
1 'polypeptide(L)'
;MDKCKRNLFKCLFVFFTFYKRFRYDLCRMYDEQKLSLYSEEAFYFSFYDDIIKSDSYWEGINLLINDDRSEHPDTINAIRRFNVYPEIALATLWRLFRLKQFFATPYNFYVYAAIFSQAASVGCLFFFAIYLGKSYFSGIVFLMLFFSCFREKFIMRLSAFPLRENFASVYMWCNILLIYLILLQKKNSSLKYGSLFVSSFLFLLSWQFSVFVSLTHVISLFVIDLLGYKIITELQNTLITFGCSYLFALVVTFFPRYMLYTYFPYVLLAIMITTWIYRKAAVMDSINGDYKKAGDKRGRDKRVNKKQMSNNLIDDNQCHGEKIQATNLYFVRNFALVMRKGFTSICIFLLLRLIIHNREKDDSHVISLLKVRLNLSNHNFDSIIYSLGAEFNPFQKYMFNMIKESALYEYCFLFTSILLFYIIHYFTCFFRRIENKNSLDMFESPFVFLLIQFLFFALLMIIISRLRVLALPLMCVLSSLVASPSFLCNLYTTVRSTLPGSRWHVMPRTLTYAICLLACAFPFAKYFPTEEYTNIASYEPTNLEKNLDLIYWMKTNIEEGEPIITDIPTSSFLRATTNFKLVLHPQYEDVTLRKRVQDYYMLSGCIPFNEAKKYYKDKYNVSYFVSNIYRCAPTGGEINAFTISDHIDSNFSKCKDKNSMRFCNMVLYEYSNYKTLYRNGKYSVIYFGGENKKEDNTPYVYFDEKKYAHINWYIPWIDQCLLTDKMCGLHIADVARTYLDLLHYPLIGTTLYKYIENHFADGNVHVLFHLGEYYDYDVKDVHKANYFYKKAINLIVNGKKLKRGYLYELNPPCSIPKQIKIVTSYIYFLLDTSQRNIEEEIFYLYRKIHILIETVLFAIENGFYYEIVQSPFSDKTTHTIKKKFYYNEIRSVQGVLCENAAYLHSIRHKREEYIHMSQILWRLAKQLSHLNDCVLRNFRIFEGKDPNIVDYLRFFYIYP
;
A
#
# COMPACT_ATOMS: atom_id res chain seq x y z
N MET A 1 -20.69 22.77 20.43
CA MET A 1 -19.65 21.90 21.02
C MET A 1 -19.99 20.40 20.96
N ASP A 2 -21.22 19.97 21.26
CA ASP A 2 -21.53 18.51 21.34
C ASP A 2 -21.49 17.74 20.01
N LYS A 3 -21.76 18.39 18.87
CA LYS A 3 -21.56 17.78 17.53
C LYS A 3 -20.07 17.54 17.24
N CYS A 4 -19.18 18.44 17.67
CA CYS A 4 -17.74 18.30 17.45
C CYS A 4 -17.14 17.18 18.32
N LYS A 5 -17.58 17.06 19.59
CA LYS A 5 -17.19 15.94 20.48
C LYS A 5 -17.62 14.57 19.94
N ARG A 6 -18.86 14.44 19.44
CA ARG A 6 -19.35 13.18 18.82
C ARG A 6 -18.63 12.84 17.51
N ASN A 7 -18.17 13.85 16.77
CA ASN A 7 -17.41 13.66 15.54
C ASN A 7 -15.98 13.17 15.82
N LEU A 8 -15.34 13.69 16.88
CA LEU A 8 -14.02 13.25 17.33
C LEU A 8 -14.03 11.77 17.72
N PHE A 9 -15.07 11.32 18.44
CA PHE A 9 -15.19 9.92 18.90
C PHE A 9 -15.20 8.89 17.75
N LYS A 10 -15.77 9.24 16.58
CA LYS A 10 -15.83 8.33 15.42
C LYS A 10 -14.52 8.26 14.65
N CYS A 11 -13.82 9.38 14.48
CA CYS A 11 -12.46 9.38 13.95
C CYS A 11 -11.51 8.63 14.90
N LEU A 12 -11.71 8.77 16.23
CA LEU A 12 -10.97 8.03 17.24
C LEU A 12 -11.21 6.51 17.16
N PHE A 13 -12.44 6.06 16.85
CA PHE A 13 -12.72 4.64 16.65
C PHE A 13 -11.92 4.08 15.46
N VAL A 14 -12.00 4.71 14.28
CA VAL A 14 -11.26 4.27 13.08
C VAL A 14 -9.75 4.32 13.33
N PHE A 15 -9.27 5.39 13.98
CA PHE A 15 -7.88 5.53 14.38
C PHE A 15 -7.44 4.38 15.31
N PHE A 16 -8.24 4.05 16.33
CA PHE A 16 -7.93 2.97 17.27
C PHE A 16 -7.90 1.60 16.58
N THR A 17 -8.82 1.33 15.66
CA THR A 17 -8.84 0.10 14.85
C THR A 17 -7.56 -0.02 14.02
N PHE A 18 -7.11 1.06 13.37
CA PHE A 18 -5.87 1.06 12.60
C PHE A 18 -4.65 0.93 13.51
N TYR A 19 -4.61 1.66 14.62
CA TYR A 19 -3.53 1.55 15.61
C TYR A 19 -3.36 0.12 16.12
N LYS A 20 -4.45 -0.54 16.53
CA LYS A 20 -4.42 -1.93 17.04
C LYS A 20 -3.86 -2.91 16.01
N ARG A 21 -4.06 -2.65 14.71
CA ARG A 21 -3.48 -3.46 13.63
C ARG A 21 -1.97 -3.29 13.51
N PHE A 22 -1.44 -2.07 13.56
CA PHE A 22 -0.01 -1.78 13.37
C PHE A 22 0.82 -1.70 14.66
N ARG A 23 0.19 -2.00 15.80
CA ARG A 23 0.86 -1.98 17.11
C ARG A 23 2.19 -2.73 17.13
N TYR A 24 2.33 -3.75 16.30
CA TYR A 24 3.51 -4.58 16.19
C TYR A 24 4.71 -3.82 15.64
N ASP A 25 4.55 -3.21 14.49
CA ASP A 25 5.60 -2.43 13.84
C ASP A 25 5.95 -1.20 14.68
N LEU A 26 4.97 -0.62 15.38
CA LEU A 26 5.17 0.52 16.28
C LEU A 26 5.98 0.19 17.55
N CYS A 27 6.10 -1.08 17.91
CA CYS A 27 6.83 -1.54 19.11
C CYS A 27 8.21 -2.13 18.78
N ARG A 28 8.61 -2.23 17.50
CA ARG A 28 9.93 -2.73 17.09
C ARG A 28 11.05 -1.76 17.45
N MET A 29 12.29 -2.26 17.45
CA MET A 29 13.47 -1.40 17.56
C MET A 29 13.54 -0.44 16.37
N TYR A 30 14.08 0.75 16.57
CA TYR A 30 14.01 1.81 15.56
C TYR A 30 14.64 1.43 14.20
N ASP A 31 15.73 0.66 14.18
CA ASP A 31 16.33 0.19 12.92
C ASP A 31 15.45 -0.84 12.20
N GLU A 32 14.79 -1.74 12.94
CA GLU A 32 13.81 -2.68 12.39
C GLU A 32 12.57 -1.96 11.87
N GLN A 33 12.14 -0.87 12.52
CA GLN A 33 11.04 -0.02 12.06
C GLN A 33 11.33 0.61 10.70
N LYS A 34 12.59 0.99 10.44
CA LYS A 34 12.98 1.53 9.12
C LYS A 34 12.95 0.45 8.06
N LEU A 35 13.30 -0.77 8.43
CA LEU A 35 13.34 -1.93 7.53
C LEU A 35 11.98 -2.59 7.30
N SER A 36 10.98 -2.31 8.14
CA SER A 36 9.61 -2.73 7.88
C SER A 36 8.96 -1.93 6.75
N LEU A 37 9.47 -0.72 6.47
CA LEU A 37 9.05 0.09 5.33
C LEU A 37 9.57 -0.48 4.01
N TYR A 38 8.71 -0.54 3.01
CA TYR A 38 9.05 -1.09 1.70
C TYR A 38 9.01 -0.03 0.59
N SER A 39 10.04 -0.02 -0.27
CA SER A 39 10.07 0.81 -1.49
C SER A 39 9.77 2.29 -1.19
N GLU A 40 8.78 2.91 -1.86
CA GLU A 40 8.35 4.31 -1.68
C GLU A 40 8.18 4.74 -0.21
N GLU A 41 7.70 3.85 0.66
CA GLU A 41 7.50 4.16 2.07
C GLU A 41 8.81 4.50 2.79
N ALA A 42 9.84 3.67 2.58
CA ALA A 42 11.16 3.88 3.15
C ALA A 42 11.83 5.11 2.54
N PHE A 43 11.62 5.32 1.25
CA PHE A 43 12.16 6.47 0.52
C PHE A 43 11.61 7.79 1.08
N TYR A 44 10.29 7.94 1.21
CA TYR A 44 9.71 9.17 1.77
C TYR A 44 10.05 9.36 3.24
N PHE A 45 10.00 8.29 4.04
CA PHE A 45 10.40 8.35 5.44
C PHE A 45 11.85 8.84 5.61
N SER A 46 12.76 8.51 4.69
CA SER A 46 14.15 8.95 4.77
C SER A 46 14.31 10.48 4.76
N PHE A 47 13.47 11.24 4.04
CA PHE A 47 13.53 12.71 4.04
C PHE A 47 13.04 13.31 5.36
N TYR A 48 12.00 12.73 5.95
CA TYR A 48 11.56 13.10 7.30
C TYR A 48 12.68 12.81 8.33
N ASP A 49 13.34 11.65 8.20
CA ASP A 49 14.44 11.24 9.07
C ASP A 49 15.69 12.13 8.92
N ASP A 50 16.05 12.54 7.70
CA ASP A 50 17.16 13.47 7.42
C ASP A 50 16.95 14.83 8.12
N ILE A 51 15.72 15.35 8.10
CA ILE A 51 15.40 16.58 8.84
C ILE A 51 15.42 16.35 10.35
N ILE A 52 15.17 15.15 10.87
CA ILE A 52 15.19 14.91 12.33
C ILE A 52 16.59 14.68 12.87
N LYS A 53 17.43 14.00 12.09
CA LYS A 53 18.81 13.64 12.45
C LYS A 53 19.79 14.80 12.37
N SER A 54 19.53 15.79 11.50
CA SER A 54 20.39 16.97 11.35
C SER A 54 20.58 17.74 12.66
N ASP A 55 21.67 18.48 12.81
CA ASP A 55 21.88 19.27 14.02
C ASP A 55 20.93 20.48 14.05
N SER A 56 20.79 21.15 12.90
CA SER A 56 19.87 22.29 12.73
C SER A 56 18.75 22.03 11.73
N TYR A 57 17.61 22.71 11.91
CA TYR A 57 16.49 22.62 10.96
C TYR A 57 16.89 23.08 9.55
N TRP A 58 17.66 24.17 9.45
CA TRP A 58 18.10 24.72 8.17
C TRP A 58 19.08 23.81 7.44
N GLU A 59 19.96 23.13 8.17
CA GLU A 59 20.82 22.09 7.61
C GLU A 59 20.00 20.93 7.05
N GLY A 60 18.99 20.45 7.80
CA GLY A 60 18.06 19.43 7.30
C GLY A 60 17.35 19.85 6.01
N ILE A 61 16.88 21.09 5.92
CA ILE A 61 16.28 21.63 4.69
C ILE A 61 17.31 21.78 3.56
N ASN A 62 18.54 22.20 3.88
CA ASN A 62 19.62 22.35 2.89
C ASN A 62 20.02 20.98 2.29
N LEU A 63 20.03 19.91 3.09
CA LEU A 63 20.24 18.53 2.62
C LEU A 63 19.16 18.10 1.61
N LEU A 64 17.92 18.55 1.77
CA LEU A 64 16.84 18.28 0.83
C LEU A 64 16.91 19.15 -0.43
N ILE A 65 17.38 20.41 -0.32
CA ILE A 65 17.51 21.32 -1.47
C ILE A 65 18.68 20.91 -2.36
N ASN A 66 19.76 20.42 -1.76
CA ASN A 66 20.99 19.97 -2.43
C ASN A 66 21.19 18.47 -2.19
N ASP A 67 20.19 17.66 -2.55
CA ASP A 67 20.21 16.21 -2.33
C ASP A 67 21.10 15.53 -3.36
N ASP A 68 22.25 15.03 -2.89
CA ASP A 68 23.23 14.27 -3.67
C ASP A 68 23.17 12.75 -3.38
N ARG A 69 22.26 12.32 -2.50
CA ARG A 69 22.11 10.93 -2.05
C ARG A 69 21.07 10.15 -2.84
N SER A 70 20.06 10.80 -3.43
CA SER A 70 18.96 10.08 -4.11
C SER A 70 19.22 9.76 -5.59
N GLU A 71 19.94 10.62 -6.32
CA GLU A 71 20.15 10.48 -7.78
C GLU A 71 21.63 10.65 -8.19
N HIS A 72 22.57 10.06 -7.43
CA HIS A 72 24.01 10.18 -7.71
C HIS A 72 24.36 9.79 -9.17
N PRO A 73 25.23 10.52 -9.88
CA PRO A 73 26.08 11.65 -9.45
C PRO A 73 25.38 13.02 -9.47
N ASP A 74 24.12 13.09 -9.90
CA ASP A 74 23.38 14.33 -10.00
C ASP A 74 23.00 14.86 -8.61
N THR A 75 23.06 16.18 -8.46
CA THR A 75 22.53 16.88 -7.29
C THR A 75 21.18 17.47 -7.66
N ILE A 76 20.16 17.13 -6.89
CA ILE A 76 18.78 17.52 -7.19
C ILE A 76 18.13 18.21 -6.00
N ASN A 77 17.13 19.04 -6.29
CA ASN A 77 16.26 19.59 -5.26
C ASN A 77 15.12 18.60 -4.98
N ALA A 78 15.25 17.82 -3.91
CA ALA A 78 14.29 16.80 -3.50
C ALA A 78 12.90 17.38 -3.23
N ILE A 79 12.80 18.62 -2.72
CA ILE A 79 11.53 19.29 -2.43
C ILE A 79 10.73 19.46 -3.74
N ARG A 80 11.37 20.04 -4.76
CA ARG A 80 10.80 20.24 -6.10
C ARG A 80 10.59 18.93 -6.85
N ARG A 81 11.57 18.03 -6.77
CA ARG A 81 11.62 16.78 -7.54
C ARG A 81 10.56 15.82 -7.03
N PHE A 82 10.49 15.65 -5.73
CA PHE A 82 9.73 14.59 -5.14
C PHE A 82 8.39 15.05 -4.62
N ASN A 83 8.11 16.28 -4.15
CA ASN A 83 6.85 16.65 -3.48
C ASN A 83 6.78 16.13 -2.01
N VAL A 84 7.89 16.24 -1.27
CA VAL A 84 8.05 15.76 0.13
C VAL A 84 7.48 16.72 1.19
N TYR A 85 6.40 17.43 0.86
CA TYR A 85 5.78 18.40 1.76
C TYR A 85 5.16 17.80 3.02
N PRO A 86 4.47 16.64 2.96
CA PRO A 86 3.99 15.97 4.18
C PRO A 86 5.13 15.68 5.16
N GLU A 87 6.27 15.21 4.66
CA GLU A 87 7.45 14.86 5.45
C GLU A 87 8.07 16.10 6.11
N ILE A 88 8.23 17.20 5.36
CA ILE A 88 8.73 18.48 5.90
C ILE A 88 7.78 19.02 6.97
N ALA A 89 6.47 18.99 6.73
CA ALA A 89 5.48 19.47 7.70
C ALA A 89 5.55 18.66 9.01
N LEU A 90 5.60 17.32 8.92
CA LEU A 90 5.71 16.45 10.08
C LEU A 90 7.03 16.62 10.82
N ALA A 91 8.15 16.74 10.10
CA ALA A 91 9.46 16.97 10.73
C ALA A 91 9.52 18.33 11.44
N THR A 92 8.88 19.35 10.86
CA THR A 92 8.75 20.68 11.46
C THR A 92 7.93 20.60 12.76
N LEU A 93 6.79 19.91 12.76
CA LEU A 93 6.00 19.68 13.97
C LEU A 93 6.79 18.90 15.04
N TRP A 94 7.54 17.87 14.65
CA TRP A 94 8.38 17.09 15.55
C TRP A 94 9.41 17.94 16.29
N ARG A 95 10.13 18.81 15.56
CA ARG A 95 11.14 19.72 16.13
C ARG A 95 10.51 20.86 16.94
N LEU A 96 9.48 21.53 16.41
CA LEU A 96 8.84 22.68 17.06
C LEU A 96 8.24 22.32 18.42
N PHE A 97 7.55 21.18 18.51
CA PHE A 97 6.90 20.74 19.74
C PHE A 97 7.75 19.80 20.61
N ARG A 98 9.02 19.59 20.25
CA ARG A 98 9.96 18.67 20.95
C ARG A 98 9.33 17.31 21.26
N LEU A 99 8.71 16.71 20.24
CA LEU A 99 7.87 15.52 20.38
C LEU A 99 8.61 14.25 20.81
N LYS A 100 9.95 14.29 20.87
CA LYS A 100 10.81 13.23 21.44
C LYS A 100 10.42 12.85 22.88
N GLN A 101 9.79 13.73 23.64
CA GLN A 101 9.33 13.43 25.01
C GLN A 101 8.00 12.66 25.05
N PHE A 102 7.18 12.74 23.99
CA PHE A 102 5.83 12.16 23.95
C PHE A 102 5.77 10.84 23.18
N PHE A 103 6.68 10.61 22.24
CA PHE A 103 6.69 9.43 21.39
C PHE A 103 7.98 8.62 21.57
N ALA A 104 7.86 7.29 21.55
CA ALA A 104 9.00 6.38 21.72
C ALA A 104 10.04 6.51 20.59
N THR A 105 9.60 6.62 19.34
CA THR A 105 10.48 6.78 18.18
C THR A 105 9.91 7.81 17.19
N PRO A 106 10.74 8.47 16.37
CA PRO A 106 10.28 9.36 15.31
C PRO A 106 9.38 8.66 14.29
N TYR A 107 9.63 7.37 14.06
CA TYR A 107 8.81 6.51 13.19
C TYR A 107 7.36 6.43 13.70
N ASN A 108 7.17 6.24 15.01
CA ASN A 108 5.83 6.14 15.58
C ASN A 108 5.01 7.40 15.32
N PHE A 109 5.59 8.59 15.49
CA PHE A 109 4.89 9.84 15.18
C PHE A 109 4.50 9.96 13.70
N TYR A 110 5.42 9.62 12.80
CA TYR A 110 5.18 9.66 11.36
C TYR A 110 4.04 8.73 10.94
N VAL A 111 4.05 7.48 11.42
CA VAL A 111 2.99 6.50 11.16
C VAL A 111 1.67 6.93 11.81
N TYR A 112 1.68 7.47 13.02
CA TYR A 112 0.46 8.01 13.65
C TYR A 112 -0.16 9.14 12.84
N ALA A 113 0.64 10.03 12.26
CA ALA A 113 0.15 11.08 11.38
C ALA A 113 -0.50 10.51 10.12
N ALA A 114 0.12 9.50 9.49
CA ALA A 114 -0.47 8.80 8.34
C ALA A 114 -1.80 8.10 8.69
N ILE A 115 -1.85 7.40 9.83
CA ILE A 115 -3.07 6.75 10.35
C ILE A 115 -4.16 7.79 10.64
N PHE A 116 -3.79 8.93 11.23
CA PHE A 116 -4.72 10.01 11.53
C PHE A 116 -5.31 10.63 10.24
N SER A 117 -4.47 10.87 9.23
CA SER A 117 -4.93 11.30 7.91
C SER A 117 -5.95 10.31 7.35
N GLN A 118 -5.66 9.01 7.40
CA GLN A 118 -6.60 7.98 6.92
C GLN A 118 -7.90 7.92 7.71
N ALA A 119 -7.85 8.04 9.03
CA ALA A 119 -9.05 8.11 9.86
C ALA A 119 -9.89 9.34 9.51
N ALA A 120 -9.26 10.48 9.22
CA ALA A 120 -9.95 11.69 8.76
C ALA A 120 -10.60 11.51 7.37
N SER A 121 -9.97 10.75 6.48
CA SER A 121 -10.49 10.41 5.14
C SER A 121 -11.77 9.59 5.22
N VAL A 122 -11.75 8.49 6.00
CA VAL A 122 -12.94 7.68 6.29
C VAL A 122 -14.01 8.50 7.01
N GLY A 123 -13.61 9.38 7.93
CA GLY A 123 -14.50 10.32 8.59
C GLY A 123 -15.22 11.26 7.61
N CYS A 124 -14.50 11.81 6.64
CA CYS A 124 -15.08 12.66 5.59
C CYS A 124 -16.14 11.90 4.77
N LEU A 125 -15.84 10.67 4.36
CA LEU A 125 -16.77 9.80 3.64
C LEU A 125 -18.00 9.42 4.48
N PHE A 126 -17.82 9.16 5.77
CA PHE A 126 -18.91 8.90 6.70
C PHE A 126 -19.88 10.10 6.79
N PHE A 127 -19.36 11.32 6.93
CA PHE A 127 -20.20 12.52 6.88
C PHE A 127 -20.84 12.70 5.51
N PHE A 128 -20.12 12.41 4.43
CA PHE A 128 -20.67 12.48 3.09
C PHE A 128 -21.88 11.55 2.92
N ALA A 129 -21.79 10.30 3.40
CA ALA A 129 -22.91 9.36 3.39
C ALA A 129 -24.11 9.85 4.22
N ILE A 130 -23.89 10.50 5.37
CA ILE A 130 -24.97 11.10 6.18
C ILE A 130 -25.65 12.25 5.45
N TYR A 131 -24.87 13.15 4.83
CA TYR A 131 -25.40 14.28 4.10
C TYR A 131 -26.23 13.82 2.90
N LEU A 132 -25.71 12.84 2.15
CA LEU A 132 -26.38 12.26 0.99
C LEU A 132 -27.67 11.51 1.37
N GLY A 133 -27.61 10.70 2.44
CA GLY A 133 -28.74 9.92 2.92
C GLY A 133 -29.67 10.64 3.89
N LYS A 134 -29.40 11.90 4.25
CA LYS A 134 -30.14 12.71 5.26
C LYS A 134 -30.42 11.96 6.58
N SER A 135 -29.55 11.01 6.96
CA SER A 135 -29.76 10.11 8.09
C SER A 135 -28.44 9.55 8.61
N TYR A 136 -28.39 9.23 9.91
CA TYR A 136 -27.23 8.54 10.50
C TYR A 136 -27.14 7.05 10.09
N PHE A 137 -28.26 6.44 9.69
CA PHE A 137 -28.29 5.04 9.24
C PHE A 137 -27.43 4.82 7.99
N SER A 138 -27.44 5.75 7.02
CA SER A 138 -26.56 5.64 5.84
C SER A 138 -25.09 5.72 6.23
N GLY A 139 -24.73 6.60 7.17
CA GLY A 139 -23.36 6.67 7.69
C GLY A 139 -22.90 5.36 8.35
N ILE A 140 -23.75 4.76 9.18
CA ILE A 140 -23.43 3.48 9.84
C ILE A 140 -23.27 2.37 8.81
N VAL A 141 -24.21 2.23 7.87
CA VAL A 141 -24.12 1.23 6.80
C VAL A 141 -22.89 1.46 5.92
N PHE A 142 -22.56 2.70 5.58
CA PHE A 142 -21.31 3.03 4.89
C PHE A 142 -20.10 2.50 5.65
N LEU A 143 -20.01 2.79 6.95
CA LEU A 143 -18.89 2.35 7.79
C LEU A 143 -18.81 0.82 7.84
N MET A 144 -19.95 0.12 7.89
CA MET A 144 -19.97 -1.34 7.89
C MET A 144 -19.61 -1.94 6.53
N LEU A 145 -20.10 -1.38 5.43
CA LEU A 145 -19.71 -1.80 4.09
C LEU A 145 -18.22 -1.56 3.88
N PHE A 146 -17.70 -0.41 4.32
CA PHE A 146 -16.29 -0.07 4.25
C PHE A 146 -15.42 -1.07 5.02
N PHE A 147 -15.78 -1.39 6.26
CA PHE A 147 -15.07 -2.39 7.05
C PHE A 147 -15.25 -3.83 6.53
N SER A 148 -16.38 -4.16 5.89
CA SER A 148 -16.55 -5.47 5.23
C SER A 148 -15.66 -5.65 3.99
N CYS A 149 -15.30 -4.54 3.33
CA CYS A 149 -14.36 -4.52 2.21
C CYS A 149 -12.91 -4.28 2.65
N PHE A 150 -12.64 -4.27 3.95
CA PHE A 150 -11.33 -4.01 4.55
C PHE A 150 -10.37 -5.21 4.43
N ARG A 151 -10.48 -6.00 3.35
CA ARG A 151 -9.57 -7.12 3.09
C ARG A 151 -8.21 -6.64 2.64
N GLU A 152 -7.17 -7.42 2.90
CA GLU A 152 -5.75 -7.07 2.75
C GLU A 152 -5.44 -6.38 1.39
N LYS A 153 -5.44 -5.04 1.40
CA LYS A 153 -5.19 -4.13 0.27
C LYS A 153 -6.38 -3.86 -0.67
N PHE A 154 -7.60 -4.27 -0.33
CA PHE A 154 -8.75 -4.21 -1.24
C PHE A 154 -9.34 -2.80 -1.38
N ILE A 155 -9.86 -2.21 -0.30
CA ILE A 155 -10.48 -0.87 -0.32
C ILE A 155 -9.47 0.26 -0.09
N MET A 156 -8.41 -0.03 0.68
CA MET A 156 -7.31 0.89 0.98
C MET A 156 -6.00 0.13 1.10
N ARG A 157 -4.88 0.81 0.87
CA ARG A 157 -3.55 0.22 0.94
C ARG A 157 -3.04 0.20 2.38
N LEU A 158 -3.58 -0.75 3.14
CA LEU A 158 -3.30 -0.92 4.57
C LEU A 158 -1.91 -1.45 4.86
N SER A 159 -1.29 -2.19 3.95
CA SER A 159 0.09 -2.67 4.17
C SER A 159 1.14 -1.57 4.03
N ALA A 160 0.75 -0.36 3.59
CA ALA A 160 1.67 0.70 3.17
C ALA A 160 1.14 2.09 3.58
N PHE A 161 1.12 2.36 4.89
CA PHE A 161 0.51 3.58 5.43
C PHE A 161 1.13 4.89 4.92
N PRO A 162 2.47 5.06 4.92
CA PRO A 162 3.09 6.34 4.61
C PRO A 162 3.27 6.56 3.10
N LEU A 163 2.28 6.13 2.32
CA LEU A 163 2.17 6.48 0.91
C LEU A 163 1.47 7.81 0.73
N ARG A 164 1.78 8.47 -0.37
CA ARG A 164 1.23 9.80 -0.69
C ARG A 164 -0.25 9.79 -1.00
N GLU A 165 -0.74 8.77 -1.70
CA GLU A 165 -2.17 8.58 -1.88
C GLU A 165 -2.91 8.56 -0.53
N ASN A 166 -2.24 8.07 0.52
CA ASN A 166 -2.85 7.98 1.83
C ASN A 166 -2.90 9.35 2.54
N PHE A 167 -1.86 10.17 2.42
CA PHE A 167 -1.91 11.55 2.93
C PHE A 167 -2.91 12.42 2.15
N ALA A 168 -3.04 12.20 0.84
CA ALA A 168 -3.88 13.02 -0.02
C ALA A 168 -5.37 12.66 -0.01
N SER A 169 -5.74 11.44 0.40
CA SER A 169 -7.11 10.93 0.31
C SER A 169 -8.15 11.81 1.03
N VAL A 170 -7.81 12.39 2.18
CA VAL A 170 -8.70 13.30 2.95
C VAL A 170 -9.13 14.48 2.10
N TYR A 171 -8.15 15.15 1.50
CA TYR A 171 -8.37 16.36 0.71
C TYR A 171 -9.14 16.06 -0.58
N MET A 172 -8.91 14.89 -1.18
CA MET A 172 -9.68 14.43 -2.32
C MET A 172 -11.17 14.29 -1.99
N TRP A 173 -11.50 13.61 -0.89
CA TRP A 173 -12.89 13.44 -0.46
C TRP A 173 -13.52 14.77 -0.03
N CYS A 174 -12.74 15.64 0.64
CA CYS A 174 -13.17 16.99 0.95
C CYS A 174 -13.50 17.80 -0.31
N ASN A 175 -12.72 17.69 -1.38
CA ASN A 175 -13.01 18.37 -2.66
C ASN A 175 -14.34 17.91 -3.25
N ILE A 176 -14.59 16.59 -3.32
CA ILE A 176 -15.86 16.03 -3.83
C ILE A 176 -17.05 16.48 -2.96
N LEU A 177 -16.90 16.42 -1.63
CA LEU A 177 -17.94 16.86 -0.69
C LEU A 177 -18.23 18.36 -0.80
N LEU A 178 -17.19 19.21 -0.91
CA LEU A 178 -17.35 20.66 -1.03
C LEU A 178 -18.01 21.04 -2.37
N ILE A 179 -17.63 20.40 -3.47
CA ILE A 179 -18.30 20.58 -4.77
C ILE A 179 -19.79 20.20 -4.65
N TYR A 180 -20.10 19.06 -4.03
CA TYR A 180 -21.47 18.64 -3.78
C TYR A 180 -22.26 19.71 -2.99
N LEU A 181 -21.69 20.27 -1.91
CA LEU A 181 -22.32 21.31 -1.09
C LEU A 181 -22.47 22.67 -1.79
N ILE A 182 -21.58 23.01 -2.72
CA ILE A 182 -21.65 24.21 -3.56
C ILE A 182 -22.83 24.07 -4.53
N LEU A 183 -22.92 22.94 -5.23
CA LEU A 183 -24.00 22.65 -6.18
C LEU A 183 -25.38 22.60 -5.50
N LEU A 184 -25.44 22.11 -4.26
CA LEU A 184 -26.70 21.96 -3.51
C LEU A 184 -27.30 23.30 -3.08
N GLN A 185 -26.51 24.17 -2.44
CA GLN A 185 -27.06 25.38 -1.80
C GLN A 185 -27.13 26.59 -2.73
N LYS A 186 -26.42 26.60 -3.86
CA LYS A 186 -26.36 27.69 -4.88
C LYS A 186 -26.14 29.11 -4.33
N LYS A 187 -25.71 29.23 -3.08
CA LYS A 187 -25.40 30.49 -2.40
C LYS A 187 -23.89 30.68 -2.41
N ASN A 188 -23.44 31.81 -2.95
CA ASN A 188 -22.04 32.23 -2.88
C ASN A 188 -21.67 32.51 -1.43
N SER A 189 -21.07 31.50 -0.78
CA SER A 189 -20.42 31.65 0.51
C SER A 189 -18.92 31.61 0.28
N SER A 190 -18.25 32.72 0.57
CA SER A 190 -16.79 32.84 0.51
C SER A 190 -16.10 31.71 1.30
N LEU A 191 -16.68 31.30 2.43
CA LEU A 191 -16.14 30.21 3.25
C LEU A 191 -16.03 28.88 2.48
N LYS A 192 -17.01 28.52 1.64
CA LYS A 192 -16.98 27.23 0.93
C LYS A 192 -15.92 27.20 -0.16
N TYR A 193 -15.81 28.29 -0.93
CA TYR A 193 -14.80 28.42 -1.97
C TYR A 193 -13.40 28.57 -1.36
N GLY A 194 -13.27 29.26 -0.21
CA GLY A 194 -12.03 29.29 0.58
C GLY A 194 -11.62 27.91 1.09
N SER A 195 -12.55 27.13 1.65
CA SER A 195 -12.27 25.74 2.04
C SER A 195 -11.91 24.86 0.84
N LEU A 196 -12.56 25.05 -0.30
CA LEU A 196 -12.23 24.31 -1.53
C LEU A 196 -10.84 24.68 -2.04
N PHE A 197 -10.45 25.96 -1.98
CA PHE A 197 -9.11 26.43 -2.31
C PHE A 197 -8.05 25.74 -1.44
N VAL A 198 -8.21 25.78 -0.12
CA VAL A 198 -7.24 25.17 0.83
C VAL A 198 -7.17 23.65 0.64
N SER A 199 -8.31 22.98 0.52
CA SER A 199 -8.35 21.53 0.30
C SER A 199 -7.71 21.13 -1.03
N SER A 200 -7.98 21.88 -2.11
CA SER A 200 -7.38 21.63 -3.43
C SER A 200 -5.88 21.89 -3.42
N PHE A 201 -5.42 22.94 -2.73
CA PHE A 201 -4.01 23.24 -2.57
C PHE A 201 -3.26 22.13 -1.81
N LEU A 202 -3.77 21.70 -0.66
CA LEU A 202 -3.16 20.61 0.13
C LEU A 202 -3.20 19.28 -0.63
N PHE A 203 -4.24 19.03 -1.42
CA PHE A 203 -4.33 17.87 -2.29
C PHE A 203 -3.20 17.85 -3.35
N LEU A 204 -2.92 18.99 -3.97
CA LEU A 204 -1.85 19.13 -4.97
C LEU A 204 -0.44 18.97 -4.35
N LEU A 205 -0.24 19.47 -3.12
CA LEU A 205 1.03 19.32 -2.40
C LEU A 205 1.29 17.89 -1.88
N SER A 206 0.24 17.15 -1.54
CA SER A 206 0.41 15.85 -0.87
C SER A 206 0.63 14.69 -1.85
N TRP A 207 0.24 14.84 -3.12
CA TRP A 207 0.30 13.74 -4.09
C TRP A 207 0.51 14.19 -5.52
N GLN A 208 1.44 13.54 -6.23
CA GLN A 208 1.79 13.85 -7.62
C GLN A 208 0.63 13.60 -8.61
N PHE A 209 -0.15 12.52 -8.42
CA PHE A 209 -1.26 12.18 -9.31
C PHE A 209 -2.57 12.94 -9.00
N SER A 210 -2.56 13.82 -8.01
CA SER A 210 -3.70 14.69 -7.66
C SER A 210 -4.24 15.49 -8.86
N VAL A 211 -3.34 15.87 -9.77
CA VAL A 211 -3.64 16.61 -11.00
C VAL A 211 -4.60 15.82 -11.92
N PHE A 212 -4.43 14.49 -12.02
CA PHE A 212 -5.31 13.62 -12.82
C PHE A 212 -6.68 13.44 -12.16
N VAL A 213 -6.74 13.34 -10.84
CA VAL A 213 -8.03 13.25 -10.14
C VAL A 213 -8.77 14.58 -10.22
N SER A 214 -8.10 15.71 -10.05
CA SER A 214 -8.69 17.04 -10.23
C SER A 214 -9.21 17.27 -11.66
N LEU A 215 -8.53 16.70 -12.67
CA LEU A 215 -9.03 16.69 -14.05
C LEU A 215 -10.39 15.99 -14.16
N THR A 216 -10.59 14.85 -13.50
CA THR A 216 -11.89 14.16 -13.50
C THR A 216 -12.98 15.02 -12.86
N HIS A 217 -12.70 15.75 -11.78
CA HIS A 217 -13.67 16.67 -11.16
C HIS A 217 -14.11 17.77 -12.13
N VAL A 218 -13.16 18.37 -12.84
CA VAL A 218 -13.41 19.44 -13.83
C VAL A 218 -14.23 18.91 -15.01
N ILE A 219 -13.88 17.73 -15.54
CA ILE A 219 -14.62 17.11 -16.64
C ILE A 219 -16.04 16.75 -16.19
N SER A 220 -16.21 16.12 -15.02
CA SER A 220 -17.53 15.79 -14.47
C SER A 220 -18.41 17.02 -14.32
N LEU A 221 -17.86 18.14 -13.83
CA LEU A 221 -18.58 19.41 -13.71
C LEU A 221 -18.96 20.00 -15.08
N PHE A 222 -18.09 19.89 -16.08
CA PHE A 222 -18.38 20.35 -17.44
C PHE A 222 -19.48 19.49 -18.10
N VAL A 223 -19.47 18.17 -17.89
CA VAL A 223 -20.54 17.28 -18.38
C VAL A 223 -21.90 17.69 -17.83
N ILE A 224 -21.99 18.13 -16.57
CA ILE A 224 -23.26 18.61 -16.00
C ILE A 224 -23.75 19.90 -16.68
N ASP A 225 -22.86 20.83 -17.04
CA ASP A 225 -23.23 22.02 -17.83
C ASP A 225 -23.71 21.63 -19.23
N LEU A 226 -23.06 20.64 -19.86
CA LEU A 226 -23.47 20.11 -21.16
C LEU A 226 -24.83 19.41 -21.11
N LEU A 227 -25.17 18.74 -20.00
CA LEU A 227 -26.50 18.16 -19.75
C LEU A 227 -27.59 19.22 -19.54
N GLY A 228 -27.24 20.52 -19.52
CA GLY A 228 -28.20 21.63 -19.50
C GLY A 228 -28.61 22.10 -18.09
N TYR A 229 -27.98 21.59 -17.03
CA TYR A 229 -28.24 22.07 -15.67
C TYR A 229 -27.76 23.53 -15.51
N LYS A 230 -28.59 24.38 -14.88
CA LYS A 230 -28.25 25.78 -14.58
C LYS A 230 -27.20 25.88 -13.46
N ILE A 231 -25.93 25.63 -13.81
CA ILE A 231 -24.78 25.63 -12.89
C ILE A 231 -23.62 26.52 -13.38
N ILE A 232 -23.80 27.33 -14.43
CA ILE A 232 -22.69 28.01 -15.12
C ILE A 232 -21.90 28.97 -14.23
N THR A 233 -22.55 29.70 -13.33
CA THR A 233 -21.90 30.59 -12.36
C THR A 233 -21.06 29.79 -11.36
N GLU A 234 -21.62 28.68 -10.88
CA GLU A 234 -21.01 27.87 -9.83
C GLU A 234 -19.83 27.09 -10.40
N LEU A 235 -19.97 26.62 -11.64
CA LEU A 235 -18.90 26.03 -12.44
C LEU A 235 -17.74 27.02 -12.59
N GLN A 236 -17.99 28.24 -13.07
CA GLN A 236 -16.92 29.22 -13.26
C GLN A 236 -16.19 29.56 -11.96
N ASN A 237 -16.91 29.81 -10.87
CA ASN A 237 -16.29 30.09 -9.58
C ASN A 237 -15.45 28.90 -9.07
N THR A 238 -15.93 27.68 -9.31
CA THR A 238 -15.20 26.45 -8.96
C THR A 238 -13.93 26.29 -9.80
N LEU A 239 -14.01 26.54 -11.11
CA LEU A 239 -12.85 26.49 -12.02
C LEU A 239 -11.80 27.56 -11.67
N ILE A 240 -12.23 28.78 -11.34
CA ILE A 240 -11.33 29.84 -10.86
C ILE A 240 -10.64 29.41 -9.56
N THR A 241 -11.37 28.80 -8.63
CA THR A 241 -10.82 28.30 -7.36
C THR A 241 -9.75 27.22 -7.60
N PHE A 242 -10.02 26.27 -8.51
CA PHE A 242 -9.03 25.27 -8.94
C PHE A 242 -7.82 25.91 -9.64
N GLY A 243 -8.04 26.91 -10.49
CA GLY A 243 -6.96 27.66 -11.15
C GLY A 243 -6.06 28.40 -10.16
N CYS A 244 -6.65 29.13 -9.21
CA CYS A 244 -5.90 29.84 -8.17
C CYS A 244 -5.13 28.88 -7.26
N SER A 245 -5.74 27.78 -6.81
CA SER A 245 -5.05 26.79 -5.96
C SER A 245 -3.92 26.08 -6.71
N TYR A 246 -4.11 25.80 -8.00
CA TYR A 246 -3.06 25.25 -8.86
C TYR A 246 -1.90 26.22 -9.09
N LEU A 247 -2.17 27.50 -9.38
CA LEU A 247 -1.13 28.53 -9.51
C LEU A 247 -0.37 28.72 -8.21
N PHE A 248 -1.06 28.74 -7.07
CA PHE A 248 -0.42 28.84 -5.77
C PHE A 248 0.44 27.61 -5.46
N ALA A 249 -0.06 26.40 -5.76
CA ALA A 249 0.72 25.17 -5.65
C ALA A 249 1.96 25.19 -6.55
N LEU A 250 1.87 25.67 -7.79
CA LEU A 250 3.02 25.79 -8.70
C LEU A 250 4.14 26.67 -8.13
N VAL A 251 3.78 27.79 -7.50
CA VAL A 251 4.76 28.70 -6.87
C VAL A 251 5.41 28.03 -5.67
N VAL A 252 4.62 27.42 -4.78
CA VAL A 252 5.12 26.73 -3.58
C VAL A 252 5.99 25.51 -3.92
N THR A 253 5.69 24.84 -5.03
CA THR A 253 6.41 23.65 -5.53
C THR A 253 7.63 23.96 -6.41
N PHE A 254 7.99 25.24 -6.55
CA PHE A 254 9.11 25.68 -7.40
C PHE A 254 8.99 25.19 -8.85
N PHE A 255 7.78 25.24 -9.42
CA PHE A 255 7.51 24.92 -10.83
C PHE A 255 8.02 23.52 -11.25
N PRO A 256 7.45 22.44 -10.70
CA PRO A 256 7.83 21.08 -11.06
C PRO A 256 7.33 20.72 -12.45
N ARG A 257 8.11 19.91 -13.18
CA ARG A 257 7.83 19.56 -14.59
C ARG A 257 6.48 18.84 -14.76
N TYR A 258 6.15 17.92 -13.86
CA TYR A 258 4.89 17.16 -13.93
C TYR A 258 3.65 18.08 -13.82
N MET A 259 3.65 19.09 -12.95
CA MET A 259 2.49 19.99 -12.87
C MET A 259 2.34 20.86 -14.13
N LEU A 260 3.44 21.30 -14.75
CA LEU A 260 3.40 22.18 -15.93
C LEU A 260 2.99 21.45 -17.21
N TYR A 261 3.50 20.23 -17.43
CA TYR A 261 3.34 19.51 -18.70
C TYR A 261 2.20 18.48 -18.71
N THR A 262 1.45 18.35 -17.61
CA THR A 262 0.25 17.50 -17.51
C THR A 262 -0.95 18.09 -18.26
N TYR A 263 -1.97 17.27 -18.54
CA TYR A 263 -3.17 17.71 -19.28
C TYR A 263 -4.07 18.69 -18.52
N PHE A 264 -3.98 18.75 -17.19
CA PHE A 264 -4.88 19.51 -16.33
C PHE A 264 -4.95 21.01 -16.61
N PRO A 265 -3.83 21.78 -16.62
CA PRO A 265 -3.90 23.23 -16.88
C PRO A 265 -4.53 23.56 -18.23
N TYR A 266 -4.25 22.77 -19.27
CA TYR A 266 -4.81 22.98 -20.61
C TYR A 266 -6.31 22.71 -20.67
N VAL A 267 -6.78 21.62 -20.04
CA VAL A 267 -8.22 21.30 -19.99
C VAL A 267 -8.96 22.31 -19.11
N LEU A 268 -8.38 22.70 -17.97
CA LEU A 268 -8.94 23.72 -17.09
C LEU A 268 -9.12 25.05 -17.83
N LEU A 269 -8.07 25.55 -18.50
CA LEU A 269 -8.13 26.78 -19.29
C LEU A 269 -9.11 26.68 -20.45
N ALA A 270 -9.14 25.56 -21.19
CA ALA A 270 -10.09 25.37 -22.29
C ALA A 270 -11.55 25.44 -21.82
N ILE A 271 -11.87 24.78 -20.71
CA ILE A 271 -13.21 24.80 -20.12
C ILE A 271 -13.53 26.19 -19.53
N MET A 272 -12.57 26.86 -18.91
CA MET A 272 -12.75 28.24 -18.41
C MET A 272 -13.05 29.22 -19.55
N ILE A 273 -12.28 29.19 -20.63
CA ILE A 273 -12.45 30.09 -21.79
C ILE A 273 -13.79 29.81 -22.46
N THR A 274 -14.14 28.55 -22.70
CA THR A 274 -15.43 28.20 -23.31
C THR A 274 -16.61 28.66 -22.45
N THR A 275 -16.62 28.32 -21.16
CA THR A 275 -17.71 28.75 -20.26
C THR A 275 -17.82 30.27 -20.20
N TRP A 276 -16.70 31.01 -20.25
CA TRP A 276 -16.69 32.47 -20.31
C TRP A 276 -17.30 33.03 -21.61
N ILE A 277 -16.89 32.50 -22.77
CA ILE A 277 -17.44 32.89 -24.09
C ILE A 277 -18.96 32.70 -24.11
N TYR A 278 -19.45 31.53 -23.71
CA TYR A 278 -20.87 31.22 -23.75
C TYR A 278 -21.68 31.98 -22.69
N ARG A 279 -21.10 32.28 -21.53
CA ARG A 279 -21.73 33.15 -20.54
C ARG A 279 -21.88 34.57 -21.09
N LYS A 280 -20.83 35.12 -21.70
CA LYS A 280 -20.87 36.46 -22.30
C LYS A 280 -21.87 36.53 -23.46
N ALA A 281 -21.91 35.51 -24.32
CA ALA A 281 -22.90 35.39 -25.39
C ALA A 281 -24.34 35.36 -24.84
N ALA A 282 -24.60 34.56 -23.81
CA ALA A 282 -25.92 34.49 -23.17
C ALA A 282 -26.35 35.83 -22.54
N VAL A 283 -25.41 36.57 -21.93
CA VAL A 283 -25.68 37.92 -21.40
C VAL A 283 -25.98 38.89 -22.55
N MET A 284 -25.21 38.86 -23.63
CA MET A 284 -25.42 39.71 -24.81
C MET A 284 -26.77 39.44 -25.50
N ASP A 285 -27.17 38.17 -25.59
CA ASP A 285 -28.46 37.77 -26.14
C ASP A 285 -29.63 38.24 -25.27
N SER A 286 -29.47 38.22 -23.93
CA SER A 286 -30.48 38.75 -23.02
C SER A 286 -30.65 40.27 -23.15
N ILE A 287 -29.53 41.00 -23.28
CA ILE A 287 -29.52 42.45 -23.48
C ILE A 287 -30.19 42.80 -24.82
N ASN A 288 -29.82 42.12 -25.91
CA ASN A 288 -30.44 42.33 -27.23
C ASN A 288 -31.93 41.96 -27.25
N GLY A 289 -32.34 40.93 -26.51
CA GLY A 289 -33.75 40.56 -26.33
C GLY A 289 -34.57 41.63 -25.60
N ASP A 290 -33.99 42.26 -24.57
CA ASP A 290 -34.63 43.37 -23.86
C ASP A 290 -34.67 44.65 -24.71
N TYR A 291 -33.63 44.94 -25.50
CA TYR A 291 -33.68 46.04 -26.49
C TYR A 291 -34.75 45.80 -27.56
N LYS A 292 -34.92 44.56 -28.04
CA LYS A 292 -35.96 44.20 -29.02
C LYS A 292 -37.36 44.32 -28.43
N LYS A 293 -37.56 43.91 -27.16
CA LYS A 293 -38.84 44.11 -26.43
C LYS A 293 -39.12 45.58 -26.09
N ALA A 294 -38.10 46.39 -25.84
CA ALA A 294 -38.23 47.83 -25.65
C ALA A 294 -38.58 48.56 -26.97
N GLY A 295 -38.03 48.10 -28.10
CA GLY A 295 -38.41 48.55 -29.43
C GLY A 295 -39.84 48.17 -29.82
N ASP A 296 -40.28 46.96 -29.48
CA ASP A 296 -41.63 46.46 -29.80
C ASP A 296 -42.73 47.07 -28.88
N LYS A 297 -42.37 47.48 -27.65
CA LYS A 297 -43.25 48.28 -26.78
C LYS A 297 -43.50 49.69 -27.33
N ARG A 298 -42.49 50.36 -27.91
CA ARG A 298 -42.70 51.65 -28.62
C ARG A 298 -43.57 51.52 -29.88
N GLY A 299 -43.69 50.32 -30.46
CA GLY A 299 -44.61 50.02 -31.55
C GLY A 299 -46.04 49.65 -31.13
N ARG A 300 -46.24 49.15 -29.91
CA ARG A 300 -47.56 48.74 -29.37
C ARG A 300 -48.31 49.81 -28.58
N ASP A 301 -47.63 50.86 -28.12
CA ASP A 301 -48.27 51.99 -27.40
C ASP A 301 -49.18 52.88 -28.26
N LYS A 302 -49.40 52.56 -29.55
CA LYS A 302 -50.42 53.21 -30.40
C LYS A 302 -51.68 52.38 -30.66
N ARG A 303 -51.84 51.17 -30.12
CA ARG A 303 -52.95 50.28 -30.54
C ARG A 303 -53.72 49.49 -29.49
N VAL A 304 -53.57 49.73 -28.18
CA VAL A 304 -54.42 49.04 -27.20
C VAL A 304 -54.78 49.99 -26.06
N ASN A 305 -55.79 50.83 -26.30
CA ASN A 305 -56.47 51.58 -25.25
C ASN A 305 -57.95 51.19 -25.24
N LYS A 306 -58.27 49.99 -24.74
CA LYS A 306 -59.58 49.62 -24.18
C LYS A 306 -59.59 48.16 -23.69
N LYS A 307 -60.11 47.98 -22.46
CA LYS A 307 -60.33 46.73 -21.70
C LYS A 307 -59.02 46.14 -21.13
N GLN A 308 -58.87 45.84 -19.84
CA GLN A 308 -59.87 45.45 -18.85
C GLN A 308 -59.28 45.65 -17.44
N MET A 309 -60.13 46.14 -16.54
CA MET A 309 -59.89 46.30 -15.11
C MET A 309 -60.28 45.01 -14.37
N SER A 310 -59.57 44.75 -13.26
CA SER A 310 -59.78 43.75 -12.20
C SER A 310 -59.47 42.28 -12.50
N ASN A 311 -58.43 41.71 -11.86
CA ASN A 311 -58.61 40.98 -10.59
C ASN A 311 -57.29 40.32 -10.11
N ASN A 312 -57.15 40.36 -8.78
CA ASN A 312 -56.49 39.41 -7.88
C ASN A 312 -54.97 39.49 -7.64
N LEU A 313 -54.69 40.01 -6.43
CA LEU A 313 -53.69 39.50 -5.49
C LEU A 313 -53.79 37.96 -5.31
N ILE A 314 -52.64 37.35 -5.03
CA ILE A 314 -52.35 36.12 -4.24
C ILE A 314 -51.38 35.15 -4.95
N ASP A 315 -50.38 34.75 -4.16
CA ASP A 315 -49.50 33.57 -4.22
C ASP A 315 -48.16 33.60 -4.97
N ASP A 316 -47.17 34.16 -4.26
CA ASP A 316 -45.80 33.66 -4.20
C ASP A 316 -45.77 32.20 -3.71
N ASN A 317 -45.88 31.20 -4.61
CA ASN A 317 -45.38 29.82 -4.35
C ASN A 317 -45.37 28.88 -5.59
N GLN A 318 -45.07 29.38 -6.79
CA GLN A 318 -45.06 28.56 -8.02
C GLN A 318 -43.70 28.40 -8.74
N CYS A 319 -42.56 28.76 -8.13
CA CYS A 319 -41.28 28.85 -8.86
C CYS A 319 -40.37 27.59 -8.83
N HIS A 320 -40.87 26.42 -8.42
CA HIS A 320 -40.05 25.20 -8.31
C HIS A 320 -40.37 24.06 -9.29
N GLY A 321 -41.54 24.06 -9.96
CA GLY A 321 -41.94 23.03 -10.94
C GLY A 321 -41.37 23.24 -12.36
N GLU A 322 -41.14 24.49 -12.78
CA GLU A 322 -40.70 24.81 -14.16
C GLU A 322 -39.22 24.53 -14.44
N LYS A 323 -38.39 24.24 -13.41
CA LYS A 323 -36.92 24.20 -13.56
C LYS A 323 -36.38 22.94 -14.25
N ILE A 324 -37.09 21.81 -14.25
CA ILE A 324 -36.57 20.52 -14.75
C ILE A 324 -37.29 20.06 -16.05
N GLN A 325 -38.54 20.47 -16.27
CA GLN A 325 -39.20 20.29 -17.58
C GLN A 325 -38.45 21.10 -18.66
N ALA A 326 -37.84 22.23 -18.27
CA ALA A 326 -36.98 23.05 -19.12
C ALA A 326 -35.63 22.39 -19.48
N THR A 327 -35.02 21.54 -18.64
CA THR A 327 -33.68 20.96 -18.89
C THR A 327 -33.68 19.85 -19.95
N ASN A 328 -34.75 19.07 -20.07
CA ASN A 328 -34.78 17.92 -20.97
C ASN A 328 -35.35 18.25 -22.36
N LEU A 329 -36.24 19.25 -22.46
CA LEU A 329 -36.54 19.90 -23.75
C LEU A 329 -35.34 20.72 -24.25
N TYR A 330 -34.44 21.16 -23.36
CA TYR A 330 -33.23 21.90 -23.71
C TYR A 330 -32.18 21.01 -24.39
N PHE A 331 -31.92 19.78 -23.93
CA PHE A 331 -30.91 18.91 -24.58
C PHE A 331 -31.29 18.55 -26.02
N VAL A 332 -32.54 18.16 -26.28
CA VAL A 332 -33.01 17.80 -27.63
C VAL A 332 -33.17 19.04 -28.52
N ARG A 333 -33.68 20.16 -27.99
CA ARG A 333 -33.86 21.40 -28.76
C ARG A 333 -32.56 22.17 -28.99
N ASN A 334 -31.59 22.03 -28.10
CA ASN A 334 -30.29 22.72 -28.14
C ASN A 334 -29.10 21.76 -28.29
N PHE A 335 -29.31 20.55 -28.83
CA PHE A 335 -28.25 19.57 -29.08
C PHE A 335 -27.10 20.18 -29.88
N ALA A 336 -27.42 20.98 -30.90
CA ALA A 336 -26.44 21.73 -31.68
C ALA A 336 -25.59 22.70 -30.83
N LEU A 337 -26.20 23.35 -29.82
CA LEU A 337 -25.50 24.26 -28.90
C LEU A 337 -24.57 23.48 -27.96
N VAL A 338 -25.04 22.34 -27.43
CA VAL A 338 -24.23 21.44 -26.58
C VAL A 338 -23.02 20.91 -27.35
N MET A 339 -23.23 20.42 -28.58
CA MET A 339 -22.16 19.96 -29.46
C MET A 339 -21.19 21.09 -29.83
N ARG A 340 -21.68 22.30 -30.10
CA ARG A 340 -20.83 23.47 -30.36
C ARG A 340 -20.00 23.85 -29.14
N LYS A 341 -20.58 23.83 -27.93
CA LYS A 341 -19.86 24.05 -26.65
C LYS A 341 -18.77 23.00 -26.42
N GLY A 342 -19.08 21.72 -26.64
CA GLY A 342 -18.11 20.64 -26.53
C GLY A 342 -16.97 20.77 -27.55
N PHE A 343 -17.32 21.01 -28.82
CA PHE A 343 -16.35 21.14 -29.91
C PHE A 343 -15.42 22.36 -29.73
N THR A 344 -15.98 23.51 -29.33
CA THR A 344 -15.15 24.70 -29.01
C THR A 344 -14.16 24.43 -27.89
N SER A 345 -14.54 23.66 -26.86
CA SER A 345 -13.64 23.27 -25.77
C SER A 345 -12.49 22.39 -26.26
N ILE A 346 -12.82 21.40 -27.10
CA ILE A 346 -11.83 20.51 -27.70
C ILE A 346 -10.88 21.28 -28.64
N CYS A 347 -11.39 22.18 -29.47
CA CYS A 347 -10.56 23.02 -30.35
C CYS A 347 -9.60 23.90 -29.56
N ILE A 348 -10.09 24.59 -28.51
CA ILE A 348 -9.24 25.43 -27.66
C ILE A 348 -8.19 24.57 -26.96
N PHE A 349 -8.57 23.38 -26.44
CA PHE A 349 -7.63 22.45 -25.84
C PHE A 349 -6.53 22.01 -26.82
N LEU A 350 -6.90 21.65 -28.06
CA LEU A 350 -5.93 21.25 -29.09
C LEU A 350 -4.99 22.41 -29.45
N LEU A 351 -5.50 23.63 -29.59
CA LEU A 351 -4.70 24.83 -29.83
C LEU A 351 -3.71 25.10 -28.70
N LEU A 352 -4.17 25.05 -27.44
CA LEU A 352 -3.31 25.22 -26.26
C LEU A 352 -2.22 24.13 -26.20
N ARG A 353 -2.55 22.91 -26.63
CA ARG A 353 -1.61 21.77 -26.62
C ARG A 353 -0.52 21.89 -27.69
N LEU A 354 -0.78 22.53 -28.83
CA LEU A 354 0.22 22.73 -29.88
C LEU A 354 1.45 23.50 -29.38
N ILE A 355 1.27 24.37 -28.39
CA ILE A 355 2.34 25.19 -27.78
C ILE A 355 3.47 24.31 -27.17
N ILE A 356 3.18 23.05 -26.80
CA ILE A 356 4.07 22.20 -25.98
C ILE A 356 4.44 20.88 -26.68
N HIS A 357 4.15 20.76 -27.98
CA HIS A 357 4.36 19.52 -28.73
C HIS A 357 5.80 18.96 -28.66
N ASN A 358 6.81 19.83 -28.53
CA ASN A 358 8.23 19.45 -28.55
C ASN A 358 8.88 19.16 -27.18
N ARG A 359 8.11 18.99 -26.09
CA ARG A 359 8.68 18.68 -24.76
C ARG A 359 8.41 17.23 -24.36
N GLU A 360 9.46 16.55 -23.88
CA GLU A 360 9.37 15.20 -23.31
C GLU A 360 8.38 15.17 -22.16
N LYS A 361 7.57 14.11 -22.11
CA LYS A 361 6.48 13.96 -21.14
C LYS A 361 6.87 12.92 -20.11
N ASP A 362 7.02 13.36 -18.87
CA ASP A 362 7.22 12.49 -17.70
C ASP A 362 6.12 11.41 -17.61
N ASP A 363 4.86 11.77 -17.93
CA ASP A 363 3.69 10.88 -17.90
C ASP A 363 3.46 10.00 -19.14
N SER A 364 4.38 10.02 -20.11
CA SER A 364 4.24 9.23 -21.35
C SER A 364 4.01 7.73 -21.08
N HIS A 365 4.63 7.21 -20.03
CA HIS A 365 4.51 5.82 -19.60
C HIS A 365 3.11 5.43 -19.10
N VAL A 366 2.34 6.38 -18.53
CA VAL A 366 0.95 6.13 -18.09
C VAL A 366 0.07 5.88 -19.31
N ILE A 367 0.29 6.65 -20.37
CA ILE A 367 -0.47 6.51 -21.62
C ILE A 367 -0.05 5.23 -22.36
N SER A 368 1.25 4.89 -22.38
CA SER A 368 1.68 3.62 -22.98
C SER A 368 1.09 2.43 -22.23
N LEU A 369 1.06 2.46 -20.89
CA LEU A 369 0.39 1.45 -20.08
C LEU A 369 -1.09 1.33 -20.44
N LEU A 370 -1.82 2.46 -20.51
CA LEU A 370 -3.24 2.46 -20.91
C LEU A 370 -3.45 1.90 -22.32
N LYS A 371 -2.59 2.26 -23.29
CA LYS A 371 -2.67 1.72 -24.66
C LYS A 371 -2.45 0.21 -24.69
N VAL A 372 -1.45 -0.28 -23.96
CA VAL A 372 -1.19 -1.73 -23.85
C VAL A 372 -2.39 -2.44 -23.24
N ARG A 373 -2.99 -1.90 -22.17
CA ARG A 373 -4.18 -2.51 -21.53
C ARG A 373 -5.44 -2.49 -22.41
N LEU A 374 -5.54 -1.51 -23.31
CA LEU A 374 -6.62 -1.44 -24.30
C LEU A 374 -6.32 -2.23 -25.58
N ASN A 375 -5.24 -3.04 -25.61
CA ASN A 375 -4.76 -3.77 -26.78
C ASN A 375 -4.47 -2.88 -28.00
N LEU A 376 -4.08 -1.62 -27.77
CA LEU A 376 -3.76 -0.63 -28.80
C LEU A 376 -2.25 -0.56 -29.12
N SER A 377 -1.40 -1.21 -28.31
CA SER A 377 0.05 -1.23 -28.50
C SER A 377 0.70 -2.45 -27.83
N ASN A 378 1.87 -2.86 -28.34
CA ASN A 378 2.68 -3.92 -27.72
C ASN A 378 3.38 -3.45 -26.44
N HIS A 379 3.75 -4.41 -25.60
CA HIS A 379 4.52 -4.17 -24.38
C HIS A 379 5.91 -3.59 -24.68
N ASN A 380 6.28 -2.56 -23.93
CA ASN A 380 7.61 -1.97 -23.84
C ASN A 380 8.21 -2.20 -22.45
N PHE A 381 9.50 -1.90 -22.24
CA PHE A 381 10.19 -2.08 -20.95
C PHE A 381 9.36 -1.58 -19.75
N ASP A 382 8.88 -0.34 -19.83
CA ASP A 382 8.11 0.31 -18.77
C ASP A 382 6.80 -0.43 -18.44
N SER A 383 6.02 -0.80 -19.46
CA SER A 383 4.73 -1.49 -19.25
C SER A 383 4.91 -2.94 -18.74
N ILE A 384 6.03 -3.59 -19.04
CA ILE A 384 6.36 -4.91 -18.49
C ILE A 384 6.71 -4.79 -17.01
N ILE A 385 7.50 -3.79 -16.61
CA ILE A 385 7.78 -3.53 -15.18
C ILE A 385 6.48 -3.31 -14.40
N TYR A 386 5.56 -2.52 -14.94
CA TYR A 386 4.25 -2.35 -14.28
C TYR A 386 3.46 -3.66 -14.22
N SER A 387 3.57 -4.52 -15.22
CA SER A 387 2.85 -5.81 -15.27
C SER A 387 3.35 -6.85 -14.26
N LEU A 388 4.56 -6.68 -13.70
CA LEU A 388 5.04 -7.48 -12.55
C LEU A 388 4.16 -7.27 -11.31
N GLY A 389 3.61 -6.07 -11.13
CA GLY A 389 2.73 -5.75 -10.02
C GLY A 389 1.31 -6.20 -10.32
N ALA A 390 0.78 -7.16 -9.55
CA ALA A 390 -0.63 -7.58 -9.66
C ALA A 390 -1.62 -6.39 -9.58
N GLU A 391 -1.22 -5.30 -8.94
CA GLU A 391 -2.01 -4.07 -8.78
C GLU A 391 -2.21 -3.29 -10.09
N PHE A 392 -1.27 -3.35 -11.04
CA PHE A 392 -1.37 -2.63 -12.32
C PHE A 392 -1.99 -3.47 -13.43
N ASN A 393 -2.38 -4.70 -13.12
CA ASN A 393 -3.18 -5.53 -14.00
C ASN A 393 -4.65 -5.09 -13.97
N PRO A 394 -5.45 -5.43 -15.00
CA PRO A 394 -6.89 -5.19 -15.00
C PRO A 394 -7.58 -5.84 -13.79
N PHE A 395 -8.77 -5.35 -13.46
CA PHE A 395 -9.52 -5.85 -12.32
C PHE A 395 -9.90 -7.33 -12.51
N GLN A 396 -9.31 -8.21 -11.68
CA GLN A 396 -9.37 -9.66 -11.89
C GLN A 396 -10.62 -10.30 -11.27
N LYS A 397 -10.96 -11.52 -11.70
CA LYS A 397 -12.13 -12.28 -11.20
C LYS A 397 -12.09 -12.53 -9.69
N TYR A 398 -10.91 -12.81 -9.11
CA TYR A 398 -10.77 -12.99 -7.67
C TYR A 398 -11.15 -11.71 -6.89
N MET A 399 -10.89 -10.53 -7.47
CA MET A 399 -11.24 -9.23 -6.90
C MET A 399 -12.76 -8.99 -6.90
N PHE A 400 -13.44 -9.43 -7.96
CA PHE A 400 -14.91 -9.44 -7.98
C PHE A 400 -15.50 -10.41 -6.96
N ASN A 401 -14.91 -11.59 -6.79
CA ASN A 401 -15.33 -12.55 -5.78
C ASN A 401 -15.21 -11.96 -4.37
N MET A 402 -14.14 -11.20 -4.09
CA MET A 402 -14.01 -10.48 -2.80
C MET A 402 -15.15 -9.47 -2.58
N ILE A 403 -15.61 -8.74 -3.60
CA ILE A 403 -16.80 -7.86 -3.48
C ILE A 403 -18.06 -8.68 -3.22
N LYS A 404 -18.22 -9.82 -3.91
CA LYS A 404 -19.38 -10.70 -3.79
C LYS A 404 -19.48 -11.35 -2.40
N GLU A 405 -18.36 -11.71 -1.81
CA GLU A 405 -18.32 -12.26 -0.45
C GLU A 405 -18.62 -11.19 0.59
N SER A 406 -18.22 -9.93 0.35
CA SER A 406 -18.64 -8.80 1.17
C SER A 406 -20.14 -8.49 0.99
N ALA A 407 -20.73 -7.73 1.90
CA ALA A 407 -22.11 -7.26 1.74
C ALA A 407 -22.25 -6.12 0.71
N LEU A 408 -21.15 -5.61 0.16
CA LEU A 408 -21.19 -4.51 -0.79
C LEU A 408 -21.89 -4.89 -2.09
N TYR A 409 -21.76 -6.13 -2.54
CA TYR A 409 -22.42 -6.59 -3.77
C TYR A 409 -23.95 -6.50 -3.67
N GLU A 410 -24.57 -6.99 -2.59
CA GLU A 410 -26.02 -6.93 -2.40
C GLU A 410 -26.53 -5.50 -2.34
N TYR A 411 -25.85 -4.64 -1.58
CA TYR A 411 -26.28 -3.24 -1.45
C TYR A 411 -26.10 -2.47 -2.75
N CYS A 412 -25.02 -2.72 -3.48
CA CYS A 412 -24.80 -2.13 -4.79
C CYS A 412 -25.85 -2.62 -5.80
N PHE A 413 -26.16 -3.92 -5.80
CA PHE A 413 -27.22 -4.47 -6.65
C PHE A 413 -28.60 -3.88 -6.32
N LEU A 414 -28.95 -3.77 -5.03
CA LEU A 414 -30.19 -3.12 -4.60
C LEU A 414 -30.23 -1.64 -5.01
N PHE A 415 -29.14 -0.91 -4.77
CA PHE A 415 -29.03 0.49 -5.16
C PHE A 415 -29.18 0.69 -6.68
N THR A 416 -28.48 -0.10 -7.48
CA THR A 416 -28.57 -0.04 -8.96
C THR A 416 -29.96 -0.43 -9.47
N SER A 417 -30.60 -1.44 -8.87
CA SER A 417 -31.98 -1.81 -9.18
C SER A 417 -32.97 -0.68 -8.88
N ILE A 418 -32.81 -0.02 -7.73
CA ILE A 418 -33.62 1.14 -7.35
C ILE A 418 -33.37 2.31 -8.32
N LEU A 419 -32.10 2.58 -8.65
CA LEU A 419 -31.74 3.63 -9.61
C LEU A 419 -32.35 3.36 -10.98
N LEU A 420 -32.27 2.12 -11.48
CA LEU A 420 -32.86 1.71 -12.75
C LEU A 420 -34.39 1.89 -12.72
N PHE A 421 -35.05 1.51 -11.62
CA PHE A 421 -36.48 1.75 -11.44
C PHE A 421 -36.84 3.24 -11.54
N TYR A 422 -36.08 4.11 -10.87
CA TYR A 422 -36.26 5.56 -10.98
C TYR A 422 -36.05 6.09 -12.40
N ILE A 423 -35.04 5.57 -13.12
CA ILE A 423 -34.78 5.94 -14.52
C ILE A 423 -35.95 5.50 -15.42
N ILE A 424 -36.42 4.26 -15.30
CA ILE A 424 -37.56 3.74 -16.07
C ILE A 424 -38.82 4.54 -15.75
N HIS A 425 -39.09 4.80 -14.47
CA HIS A 425 -40.22 5.61 -14.03
C HIS A 425 -40.15 7.02 -14.60
N TYR A 426 -38.97 7.65 -14.56
CA TYR A 426 -38.73 8.96 -15.15
C TYR A 426 -39.03 8.98 -16.66
N PHE A 427 -38.52 8.01 -17.44
CA PHE A 427 -38.82 7.90 -18.86
C PHE A 427 -40.31 7.61 -19.12
N THR A 428 -40.95 6.80 -18.28
CA THR A 428 -42.38 6.48 -18.40
C THR A 428 -43.25 7.72 -18.15
N CYS A 429 -42.95 8.51 -17.11
CA CYS A 429 -43.59 9.79 -16.85
C CYS A 429 -43.37 10.79 -18.01
N PHE A 430 -42.16 10.80 -18.57
CA PHE A 430 -41.82 11.62 -19.73
C PHE A 430 -42.69 11.28 -20.95
N PHE A 431 -42.79 9.99 -21.32
CA PHE A 431 -43.64 9.55 -22.43
C PHE A 431 -45.13 9.80 -22.17
N ARG A 432 -45.58 9.70 -20.91
CA ARG A 432 -46.99 9.91 -20.53
C ARG A 432 -47.36 11.38 -20.27
N ARG A 433 -46.41 12.33 -20.34
CA ARG A 433 -46.61 13.77 -19.99
C ARG A 433 -47.24 14.02 -18.60
N ILE A 434 -47.03 13.11 -17.66
CA ILE A 434 -47.56 13.25 -16.29
C ILE A 434 -46.54 14.02 -15.44
N GLU A 435 -46.90 15.21 -14.96
CA GLU A 435 -46.10 15.96 -13.99
C GLU A 435 -46.23 15.34 -12.60
N ASN A 436 -45.21 14.60 -12.18
CA ASN A 436 -45.12 14.10 -10.82
C ASN A 436 -43.88 14.71 -10.13
N LYS A 437 -44.10 15.59 -9.16
CA LYS A 437 -43.04 16.36 -8.47
C LYS A 437 -42.03 15.48 -7.72
N ASN A 438 -42.45 14.33 -7.18
CA ASN A 438 -41.65 13.57 -6.22
C ASN A 438 -40.57 12.66 -6.84
N SER A 439 -40.66 12.30 -8.13
CA SER A 439 -39.66 11.44 -8.80
C SER A 439 -38.47 12.22 -9.37
N LEU A 440 -38.60 13.55 -9.49
CA LEU A 440 -37.59 14.43 -10.09
C LEU A 440 -36.53 14.93 -9.09
N ASP A 441 -36.81 14.91 -7.79
CA ASP A 441 -35.91 15.42 -6.74
C ASP A 441 -34.63 14.58 -6.56
N MET A 442 -34.59 13.35 -7.10
CA MET A 442 -33.39 12.51 -7.02
C MET A 442 -32.31 12.91 -8.02
N PHE A 443 -32.68 13.44 -9.20
CA PHE A 443 -31.75 13.80 -10.28
C PHE A 443 -31.32 15.28 -10.23
N GLU A 444 -31.14 15.80 -9.01
CA GLU A 444 -30.53 17.12 -8.83
C GLU A 444 -29.08 17.12 -9.30
N SER A 445 -28.60 18.29 -9.75
CA SER A 445 -27.23 18.47 -10.24
C SER A 445 -26.12 17.92 -9.31
N PRO A 446 -26.20 18.02 -7.97
CA PRO A 446 -25.17 17.47 -7.08
C PRO A 446 -25.12 15.93 -7.10
N PHE A 447 -26.27 15.26 -7.24
CA PHE A 447 -26.33 13.79 -7.29
C PHE A 447 -25.81 13.26 -8.63
N VAL A 448 -26.17 13.93 -9.73
CA VAL A 448 -25.67 13.58 -11.08
C VAL A 448 -24.16 13.76 -11.18
N PHE A 449 -23.59 14.81 -10.56
CA PHE A 449 -22.14 14.95 -10.41
C PHE A 449 -21.49 13.72 -9.80
N LEU A 450 -22.03 13.25 -8.67
CA LEU A 450 -21.49 12.11 -7.95
C LEU A 450 -21.57 10.81 -8.76
N LEU A 451 -22.68 10.60 -9.49
CA LEU A 451 -22.83 9.44 -10.39
C LEU A 451 -21.81 9.47 -11.53
N ILE A 452 -21.63 10.61 -12.21
CA ILE A 452 -20.62 10.75 -13.28
C ILE A 452 -19.22 10.50 -12.73
N GLN A 453 -18.91 11.07 -11.56
CA GLN A 453 -17.62 10.89 -10.91
C GLN A 453 -17.37 9.41 -10.55
N PHE A 454 -18.38 8.72 -10.01
CA PHE A 454 -18.29 7.30 -9.72
C PHE A 454 -18.07 6.46 -10.99
N LEU A 455 -18.78 6.77 -12.08
CA LEU A 455 -18.61 6.06 -13.36
C LEU A 455 -17.19 6.22 -13.91
N PHE A 456 -16.60 7.42 -13.84
CA PHE A 456 -15.20 7.63 -14.23
C PHE A 456 -14.24 6.78 -13.39
N PHE A 457 -14.40 6.78 -12.07
CA PHE A 457 -13.55 5.97 -11.19
C PHE A 457 -13.76 4.46 -11.40
N ALA A 458 -14.99 4.01 -11.64
CA ALA A 458 -15.29 2.61 -11.91
C ALA A 458 -14.67 2.13 -13.24
N LEU A 459 -14.72 2.94 -14.30
CA LEU A 459 -14.05 2.65 -15.57
C LEU A 459 -12.54 2.55 -15.40
N LEU A 460 -11.95 3.52 -14.68
CA LEU A 460 -10.51 3.50 -14.37
C LEU A 460 -10.10 2.28 -13.55
N MET A 461 -10.91 1.88 -12.57
CA MET A 461 -10.70 0.68 -11.76
C MET A 461 -10.67 -0.60 -12.61
N ILE A 462 -11.55 -0.72 -13.61
CA ILE A 462 -11.60 -1.90 -14.49
C ILE A 462 -10.30 -2.02 -15.31
N ILE A 463 -9.78 -0.90 -15.81
CA ILE A 463 -8.56 -0.87 -16.62
C ILE A 463 -7.30 -1.11 -15.76
N ILE A 464 -7.20 -0.45 -14.60
CA ILE A 464 -6.06 -0.53 -13.68
C ILE A 464 -6.58 -0.81 -12.27
N SER A 465 -6.32 -2.01 -11.75
CA SER A 465 -6.90 -2.43 -10.48
C SER A 465 -6.46 -1.57 -9.28
N ARG A 466 -5.26 -0.96 -9.33
CA ARG A 466 -4.75 -0.02 -8.31
C ARG A 466 -5.70 1.15 -8.05
N LEU A 467 -6.46 1.59 -9.06
CA LEU A 467 -7.40 2.71 -8.96
C LEU A 467 -8.73 2.35 -8.25
N ARG A 468 -8.90 1.10 -7.80
CA ARG A 468 -10.03 0.66 -6.96
C ARG A 468 -10.20 1.47 -5.67
N VAL A 469 -9.10 2.03 -5.15
CA VAL A 469 -9.10 2.89 -3.95
C VAL A 469 -9.92 4.16 -4.15
N LEU A 470 -10.15 4.58 -5.40
CA LEU A 470 -11.02 5.72 -5.74
C LEU A 470 -12.49 5.28 -5.90
N ALA A 471 -12.73 4.14 -6.55
CA ALA A 471 -14.08 3.69 -6.91
C ALA A 471 -14.83 3.04 -5.74
N LEU A 472 -14.17 2.14 -5.00
CA LEU A 472 -14.81 1.34 -3.95
C LEU A 472 -15.37 2.19 -2.80
N PRO A 473 -14.67 3.22 -2.28
CA PRO A 473 -15.25 4.04 -1.22
C PRO A 473 -16.49 4.82 -1.67
N LEU A 474 -16.52 5.34 -2.91
CA LEU A 474 -17.73 5.95 -3.46
C LEU A 474 -18.84 4.92 -3.68
N MET A 475 -18.51 3.70 -4.09
CA MET A 475 -19.47 2.60 -4.19
C MET A 475 -20.12 2.32 -2.83
N CYS A 476 -19.35 2.29 -1.74
CA CYS A 476 -19.88 2.15 -0.38
C CYS A 476 -20.80 3.33 -0.01
N VAL A 477 -20.42 4.57 -0.33
CA VAL A 477 -21.25 5.76 -0.04
C VAL A 477 -22.59 5.68 -0.78
N LEU A 478 -22.59 5.39 -2.09
CA LEU A 478 -23.81 5.27 -2.89
C LEU A 478 -24.68 4.09 -2.43
N SER A 479 -24.06 2.93 -2.20
CA SER A 479 -24.76 1.72 -1.74
C SER A 479 -25.39 1.90 -0.36
N SER A 480 -24.81 2.74 0.51
CA SER A 480 -25.36 3.03 1.84
C SER A 480 -26.71 3.77 1.82
N LEU A 481 -27.10 4.36 0.69
CA LEU A 481 -28.37 5.07 0.54
C LEU A 481 -29.59 4.16 0.62
N VAL A 482 -29.43 2.86 0.36
CA VAL A 482 -30.49 1.86 0.51
C VAL A 482 -31.04 1.85 1.95
N ALA A 483 -30.22 2.19 2.94
CA ALA A 483 -30.60 2.26 4.35
C ALA A 483 -31.02 3.67 4.82
N SER A 484 -31.25 4.62 3.90
CA SER A 484 -31.76 5.95 4.26
C SER A 484 -33.30 5.92 4.40
N PRO A 485 -33.86 6.35 5.56
CA PRO A 485 -35.30 6.49 5.73
C PRO A 485 -35.93 7.42 4.70
N SER A 486 -35.30 8.55 4.38
CA SER A 486 -35.83 9.48 3.37
C SER A 486 -35.83 8.87 1.98
N PHE A 487 -34.79 8.11 1.63
CA PHE A 487 -34.71 7.45 0.34
C PHE A 487 -35.75 6.34 0.20
N LEU A 488 -35.92 5.52 1.25
CA LEU A 488 -36.92 4.46 1.31
C LEU A 488 -38.35 5.02 1.28
N CYS A 489 -38.63 6.11 2.00
CA CYS A 489 -39.93 6.79 1.94
C CYS A 489 -40.22 7.31 0.52
N ASN A 490 -39.25 7.95 -0.13
CA ASN A 490 -39.39 8.43 -1.51
C ASN A 490 -39.64 7.27 -2.49
N LEU A 491 -38.93 6.16 -2.32
CA LEU A 491 -39.11 4.95 -3.12
C LEU A 491 -40.53 4.41 -2.97
N TYR A 492 -41.02 4.28 -1.73
CA TYR A 492 -42.37 3.80 -1.44
C TYR A 492 -43.44 4.68 -2.11
N THR A 493 -43.31 6.01 -2.01
CA THR A 493 -44.24 6.95 -2.66
C THR A 493 -44.21 6.82 -4.19
N THR A 494 -43.04 6.58 -4.77
CA THR A 494 -42.87 6.47 -6.22
C THR A 494 -43.48 5.16 -6.74
N VAL A 495 -43.19 4.02 -6.08
CA VAL A 495 -43.75 2.70 -6.44
C VAL A 495 -45.28 2.68 -6.31
N ARG A 496 -45.83 3.34 -5.27
CA ARG A 496 -47.29 3.49 -5.10
C ARG A 496 -47.92 4.28 -6.25
N SER A 497 -47.25 5.33 -6.74
CA SER A 497 -47.76 6.14 -7.86
C SER A 497 -47.84 5.35 -9.18
N THR A 498 -47.00 4.33 -9.34
CA THR A 498 -47.04 3.41 -10.49
C THR A 498 -48.05 2.26 -10.36
N LEU A 499 -48.40 1.83 -9.14
CA LEU A 499 -49.27 0.68 -8.85
C LEU A 499 -50.47 1.11 -7.99
N PRO A 500 -51.61 1.49 -8.60
CA PRO A 500 -52.80 1.90 -7.87
C PRO A 500 -53.53 0.69 -7.22
N GLY A 501 -53.35 0.46 -5.90
CA GLY A 501 -54.11 -0.58 -5.17
C GLY A 501 -53.98 -0.66 -3.64
N SER A 502 -53.11 0.11 -2.97
CA SER A 502 -52.83 -0.01 -1.52
C SER A 502 -53.50 1.05 -0.61
N ARG A 503 -54.14 0.64 0.49
CA ARG A 503 -54.85 1.53 1.44
C ARG A 503 -53.98 2.43 2.32
N TRP A 504 -52.65 2.24 2.37
CA TRP A 504 -51.77 2.99 3.27
C TRP A 504 -51.13 4.20 2.58
N HIS A 505 -51.42 5.42 3.06
CA HIS A 505 -50.89 6.66 2.50
C HIS A 505 -49.42 6.94 2.87
N VAL A 506 -48.92 6.40 3.98
CA VAL A 506 -47.56 6.63 4.49
C VAL A 506 -46.97 5.31 4.99
N MET A 507 -45.72 5.02 4.60
CA MET A 507 -44.97 3.86 5.12
C MET A 507 -44.82 4.03 6.65
N PRO A 508 -45.23 3.06 7.48
CA PRO A 508 -45.14 3.19 8.92
C PRO A 508 -43.69 3.47 9.34
N ARG A 509 -43.45 4.54 10.11
CA ARG A 509 -42.09 4.91 10.57
C ARG A 509 -41.39 3.73 11.26
N THR A 510 -42.14 2.93 12.01
CA THR A 510 -41.67 1.71 12.67
C THR A 510 -41.10 0.68 11.68
N LEU A 511 -41.79 0.45 10.56
CA LEU A 511 -41.34 -0.47 9.51
C LEU A 511 -40.09 0.05 8.80
N THR A 512 -40.03 1.36 8.50
CA THR A 512 -38.83 1.99 7.91
C THR A 512 -37.61 1.86 8.83
N TYR A 513 -37.76 2.12 10.13
CA TYR A 513 -36.67 1.97 11.09
C TYR A 513 -36.27 0.51 11.31
N ALA A 514 -37.21 -0.45 11.28
CA ALA A 514 -36.91 -1.87 11.34
C ALA A 514 -36.07 -2.33 10.13
N ILE A 515 -36.42 -1.90 8.92
CA ILE A 515 -35.64 -2.15 7.70
C ILE A 515 -34.24 -1.53 7.82
N CYS A 516 -34.13 -0.29 8.33
CA CYS A 516 -32.84 0.37 8.51
C CYS A 516 -31.95 -0.34 9.55
N LEU A 517 -32.54 -0.88 10.62
CA LEU A 517 -31.82 -1.66 11.64
C LEU A 517 -31.31 -3.00 11.07
N LEU A 518 -32.16 -3.72 10.34
CA LEU A 518 -31.75 -4.93 9.62
C LEU A 518 -30.64 -4.64 8.61
N ALA A 519 -30.75 -3.52 7.89
CA ALA A 519 -29.73 -3.08 6.96
C ALA A 519 -28.39 -2.71 7.64
N CYS A 520 -28.41 -2.27 8.89
CA CYS A 520 -27.16 -2.07 9.65
C CYS A 520 -26.55 -3.39 10.13
N ALA A 521 -27.37 -4.38 10.45
CA ALA A 521 -26.92 -5.67 11.00
C ALA A 521 -26.38 -6.61 9.90
N PHE A 522 -26.99 -6.60 8.71
CA PHE A 522 -26.65 -7.55 7.64
C PHE A 522 -25.18 -7.51 7.19
N PRO A 523 -24.54 -6.34 6.95
CA PRO A 523 -23.13 -6.32 6.56
C PRO A 523 -22.21 -7.01 7.55
N PHE A 524 -22.46 -6.82 8.85
CA PHE A 524 -21.72 -7.47 9.92
C PHE A 524 -21.97 -8.97 10.01
N ALA A 525 -23.21 -9.41 9.81
CA ALA A 525 -23.57 -10.82 9.85
C ALA A 525 -23.01 -11.61 8.65
N LYS A 526 -22.97 -10.98 7.48
CA LYS A 526 -22.50 -11.63 6.26
C LYS A 526 -20.99 -11.80 6.22
N TYR A 527 -20.24 -10.74 6.55
CA TYR A 527 -18.79 -10.82 6.56
C TYR A 527 -18.21 -9.95 7.67
N PHE A 528 -17.69 -10.62 8.70
CA PHE A 528 -16.80 -10.02 9.67
C PHE A 528 -15.36 -10.27 9.19
N PRO A 529 -14.49 -9.23 9.13
CA PRO A 529 -13.12 -9.38 8.63
C PRO A 529 -12.24 -10.13 9.65
N THR A 530 -12.55 -11.41 9.88
CA THR A 530 -11.86 -12.28 10.84
C THR A 530 -10.41 -12.45 10.44
N GLU A 531 -10.13 -12.71 9.16
CA GLU A 531 -8.77 -12.95 8.64
C GLU A 531 -7.84 -11.74 8.87
N GLU A 532 -8.35 -10.52 8.72
CA GLU A 532 -7.54 -9.31 8.88
C GLU A 532 -7.26 -8.97 10.36
N TYR A 533 -8.10 -9.46 11.27
CA TYR A 533 -7.86 -9.39 12.70
C TYR A 533 -6.95 -10.54 13.19
N THR A 534 -6.90 -11.67 12.48
CA THR A 534 -6.11 -12.86 12.86
C THR A 534 -4.70 -12.89 12.27
N ASN A 535 -4.51 -12.45 11.03
CA ASN A 535 -3.23 -12.45 10.30
C ASN A 535 -2.29 -11.28 10.66
N ILE A 536 -2.28 -10.80 11.90
CA ILE A 536 -1.37 -9.69 12.27
C ILE A 536 0.08 -10.17 12.50
N ALA A 537 0.27 -11.46 12.81
CA ALA A 537 1.58 -12.04 13.11
C ALA A 537 2.30 -12.68 11.92
N SER A 538 1.60 -12.96 10.80
CA SER A 538 2.19 -13.59 9.61
C SER A 538 2.94 -12.62 8.69
N TYR A 539 2.94 -11.32 9.02
CA TYR A 539 3.68 -10.27 8.32
C TYR A 539 5.03 -9.94 8.98
N GLU A 540 5.77 -10.93 9.48
CA GLU A 540 7.21 -10.70 9.57
C GLU A 540 7.70 -10.37 8.15
N PRO A 541 8.41 -9.25 7.95
CA PRO A 541 9.02 -9.00 6.65
C PRO A 541 9.89 -10.22 6.39
N THR A 542 9.55 -11.00 5.35
CA THR A 542 10.08 -12.35 5.10
C THR A 542 11.60 -12.41 4.91
N ASN A 543 12.29 -11.28 5.08
CA ASN A 543 13.72 -11.08 4.91
C ASN A 543 14.30 -10.02 5.85
N LEU A 544 13.67 -9.70 6.99
CA LEU A 544 14.17 -8.66 7.90
C LEU A 544 15.61 -8.95 8.38
N GLU A 545 15.86 -10.18 8.81
CA GLU A 545 17.19 -10.65 9.25
C GLU A 545 18.24 -10.46 8.14
N LYS A 546 17.95 -10.92 6.92
CA LYS A 546 18.83 -10.75 5.75
C LYS A 546 19.06 -9.29 5.36
N ASN A 547 18.08 -8.41 5.59
CA ASN A 547 18.24 -6.97 5.36
C ASN A 547 19.13 -6.33 6.45
N LEU A 548 18.99 -6.74 7.71
CA LEU A 548 19.81 -6.27 8.83
C LEU A 548 21.27 -6.69 8.66
N ASP A 549 21.51 -7.95 8.30
CA ASP A 549 22.86 -8.48 8.09
C ASP A 549 23.60 -7.72 7.00
N LEU A 550 22.92 -7.41 5.89
CA LEU A 550 23.49 -6.59 4.80
C LEU A 550 23.89 -5.21 5.32
N ILE A 551 23.00 -4.52 6.04
CA ILE A 551 23.28 -3.16 6.54
C ILE A 551 24.44 -3.17 7.54
N TYR A 552 24.46 -4.13 8.47
CA TYR A 552 25.51 -4.23 9.46
C TYR A 552 26.87 -4.48 8.79
N TRP A 553 26.91 -5.41 7.83
CA TRP A 553 28.12 -5.69 7.07
C TRP A 553 28.58 -4.47 6.26
N MET A 554 27.67 -3.77 5.56
CA MET A 554 28.00 -2.59 4.77
C MET A 554 28.51 -1.43 5.62
N LYS A 555 27.89 -1.14 6.76
CA LYS A 555 28.34 -0.08 7.68
C LYS A 555 29.73 -0.35 8.28
N THR A 556 30.12 -1.62 8.36
CA THR A 556 31.41 -2.03 8.93
C THR A 556 32.52 -2.06 7.88
N ASN A 557 32.20 -2.41 6.63
CA ASN A 557 33.18 -2.71 5.58
C ASN A 557 33.25 -1.68 4.44
N ILE A 558 32.30 -0.75 4.32
CA ILE A 558 32.24 0.27 3.26
C ILE A 558 32.19 1.66 3.90
N GLU A 559 32.96 2.59 3.35
CA GLU A 559 33.00 3.98 3.80
C GLU A 559 31.67 4.71 3.55
N GLU A 560 31.24 5.51 4.52
CA GLU A 560 30.02 6.31 4.38
C GLU A 560 30.13 7.31 3.22
N GLY A 561 29.03 7.51 2.49
CA GLY A 561 28.99 8.43 1.34
C GLY A 561 29.43 7.83 0.00
N GLU A 562 29.92 6.59 -0.02
CA GLU A 562 30.21 5.86 -1.26
C GLU A 562 28.95 5.70 -2.13
N PRO A 563 29.08 5.82 -3.47
CA PRO A 563 27.97 5.65 -4.39
C PRO A 563 27.70 4.16 -4.66
N ILE A 564 26.43 3.78 -4.59
CA ILE A 564 25.95 2.41 -4.71
C ILE A 564 24.82 2.35 -5.72
N ILE A 565 24.88 1.34 -6.58
CA ILE A 565 23.78 0.99 -7.48
C ILE A 565 23.14 -0.32 -7.02
N THR A 566 21.81 -0.34 -6.98
CA THR A 566 21.00 -1.47 -6.50
C THR A 566 19.58 -1.38 -7.05
N ASP A 567 18.74 -2.41 -6.84
CA ASP A 567 17.35 -2.36 -7.29
C ASP A 567 16.48 -1.41 -6.46
N ILE A 568 15.35 -1.02 -7.04
CA ILE A 568 14.39 -0.05 -6.47
C ILE A 568 14.05 -0.29 -4.99
N PRO A 569 13.58 -1.49 -4.57
CA PRO A 569 13.22 -1.69 -3.16
C PRO A 569 14.44 -1.62 -2.23
N THR A 570 15.60 -2.09 -2.69
CA THR A 570 16.83 -2.12 -1.89
C THR A 570 17.41 -0.73 -1.70
N SER A 571 17.41 0.09 -2.75
CA SER A 571 17.84 1.50 -2.66
C SER A 571 17.05 2.26 -1.60
N SER A 572 15.74 2.03 -1.53
CA SER A 572 14.85 2.79 -0.64
C SER A 572 15.16 2.59 0.84
N PHE A 573 15.34 1.33 1.28
CA PHE A 573 15.66 1.07 2.68
C PHE A 573 17.12 1.36 3.01
N LEU A 574 18.06 1.17 2.06
CA LEU A 574 19.45 1.60 2.25
C LEU A 574 19.51 3.10 2.46
N ARG A 575 18.74 3.90 1.71
CA ARG A 575 18.62 5.35 1.92
C ARG A 575 18.15 5.70 3.33
N ALA A 576 17.15 4.98 3.83
CA ALA A 576 16.57 5.24 5.15
C ALA A 576 17.50 4.85 6.31
N THR A 577 18.39 3.90 6.10
CA THR A 577 19.20 3.26 7.18
C THR A 577 20.69 3.61 7.15
N THR A 578 21.20 4.11 6.02
CA THR A 578 22.62 4.39 5.76
C THR A 578 22.84 5.74 5.09
N ASN A 579 24.07 6.25 5.11
CA ASN A 579 24.47 7.51 4.48
C ASN A 579 25.04 7.33 3.05
N PHE A 580 24.88 6.15 2.44
CA PHE A 580 25.35 5.92 1.07
C PHE A 580 24.61 6.78 0.05
N LYS A 581 25.27 7.06 -1.07
CA LYS A 581 24.67 7.75 -2.23
C LYS A 581 24.11 6.70 -3.18
N LEU A 582 22.89 6.90 -3.65
CA LEU A 582 22.17 5.93 -4.47
C LEU A 582 21.98 6.47 -5.88
N VAL A 583 22.14 5.58 -6.86
CA VAL A 583 21.95 5.93 -8.27
C VAL A 583 20.47 5.96 -8.66
N LEU A 584 19.64 5.12 -8.06
CA LEU A 584 18.23 5.01 -8.40
C LEU A 584 17.37 4.85 -7.15
N HIS A 585 16.08 5.09 -7.30
CA HIS A 585 15.08 5.11 -6.22
C HIS A 585 13.69 4.77 -6.81
N PRO A 586 12.60 4.68 -6.00
CA PRO A 586 11.33 4.11 -6.45
C PRO A 586 10.43 5.06 -7.26
N GLN A 587 10.77 6.34 -7.39
CA GLN A 587 9.89 7.34 -8.01
C GLN A 587 10.03 7.36 -9.54
N TYR A 588 9.45 6.36 -10.20
CA TYR A 588 9.58 6.00 -11.63
C TYR A 588 8.99 7.01 -12.64
N GLU A 589 8.47 8.14 -12.18
CA GLU A 589 7.80 9.15 -12.99
C GLU A 589 8.78 9.94 -13.87
N ASP A 590 10.06 10.03 -13.49
CA ASP A 590 11.07 10.72 -14.29
C ASP A 590 11.55 9.92 -15.50
N VAL A 591 11.68 10.56 -16.66
CA VAL A 591 12.32 9.94 -17.84
C VAL A 591 13.77 9.55 -17.54
N THR A 592 14.48 10.43 -16.83
CA THR A 592 15.88 10.25 -16.42
C THR A 592 16.04 9.02 -15.50
N LEU A 593 15.18 8.89 -14.49
CA LEU A 593 15.19 7.74 -13.59
C LEU A 593 14.80 6.43 -14.30
N ARG A 594 13.83 6.45 -15.22
CA ARG A 594 13.49 5.26 -16.01
C ARG A 594 14.70 4.71 -16.77
N LYS A 595 15.52 5.60 -17.33
CA LYS A 595 16.80 5.20 -17.97
C LYS A 595 17.79 4.60 -16.95
N ARG A 596 17.92 5.18 -15.76
CA ARG A 596 18.76 4.61 -14.68
C ARG A 596 18.29 3.22 -14.25
N VAL A 597 16.97 2.99 -14.23
CA VAL A 597 16.40 1.65 -13.98
C VAL A 597 16.70 0.70 -15.13
N GLN A 598 16.50 1.12 -16.39
CA GLN A 598 16.92 0.32 -17.55
C GLN A 598 18.40 -0.08 -17.46
N ASP A 599 19.27 0.88 -17.10
CA ASP A 599 20.70 0.63 -16.92
C ASP A 599 20.95 -0.43 -15.85
N TYR A 600 20.27 -0.38 -14.71
CA TYR A 600 20.36 -1.44 -13.69
C TYR A 600 19.97 -2.81 -14.24
N TYR A 601 18.89 -2.89 -15.04
CA TYR A 601 18.44 -4.15 -15.65
C TYR A 601 19.39 -4.67 -16.74
N MET A 602 20.37 -3.88 -17.21
CA MET A 602 21.44 -4.40 -18.06
C MET A 602 22.25 -5.48 -17.34
N LEU A 603 22.29 -5.47 -15.99
CA LEU A 603 22.89 -6.54 -15.20
C LEU A 603 22.23 -7.91 -15.46
N SER A 604 20.91 -7.93 -15.70
CA SER A 604 20.16 -9.13 -16.05
C SER A 604 20.22 -9.48 -17.55
N GLY A 605 20.88 -8.64 -18.36
CA GLY A 605 21.08 -8.83 -19.81
C GLY A 605 22.42 -9.49 -20.15
N CYS A 606 22.86 -9.30 -21.40
CA CYS A 606 24.11 -9.82 -21.96
C CYS A 606 25.08 -8.70 -22.34
N ILE A 607 25.43 -7.83 -21.38
CA ILE A 607 26.42 -6.76 -21.58
C ILE A 607 27.88 -7.25 -21.46
N PRO A 608 28.73 -7.12 -22.51
CA PRO A 608 30.15 -7.47 -22.45
C PRO A 608 30.89 -6.95 -21.21
N PHE A 609 31.81 -7.77 -20.68
CA PHE A 609 32.47 -7.53 -19.40
C PHE A 609 33.19 -6.17 -19.29
N ASN A 610 34.07 -5.87 -20.26
CA ASN A 610 34.84 -4.63 -20.27
C ASN A 610 33.93 -3.40 -20.34
N GLU A 611 32.82 -3.53 -21.07
CA GLU A 611 31.90 -2.44 -21.31
C GLU A 611 30.98 -2.19 -20.12
N ALA A 612 30.54 -3.23 -19.40
CA ALA A 612 29.73 -3.08 -18.19
C ALA A 612 30.44 -2.22 -17.13
N LYS A 613 31.66 -2.60 -16.78
CA LYS A 613 32.45 -1.89 -15.78
C LYS A 613 32.75 -0.45 -16.21
N LYS A 614 33.18 -0.27 -17.46
CA LYS A 614 33.43 1.06 -18.03
C LYS A 614 32.16 1.91 -18.01
N TYR A 615 31.02 1.35 -18.42
CA TYR A 615 29.75 2.05 -18.46
C TYR A 615 29.32 2.57 -17.08
N TYR A 616 29.30 1.71 -16.05
CA TYR A 616 28.88 2.15 -14.71
C TYR A 616 29.89 3.10 -14.06
N LYS A 617 31.20 2.91 -14.29
CA LYS A 617 32.22 3.79 -13.74
C LYS A 617 32.22 5.16 -14.43
N ASP A 618 32.15 5.20 -15.76
CA ASP A 618 32.16 6.43 -16.54
C ASP A 618 30.85 7.23 -16.36
N LYS A 619 29.70 6.54 -16.31
CA LYS A 619 28.39 7.19 -16.23
C LYS A 619 27.98 7.59 -14.82
N TYR A 620 28.23 6.73 -13.83
CA TYR A 620 27.73 6.92 -12.45
C TYR A 620 28.83 7.03 -11.39
N ASN A 621 30.12 6.87 -11.76
CA ASN A 621 31.25 6.81 -10.82
C ASN A 621 31.08 5.76 -9.70
N VAL A 622 30.33 4.69 -9.96
CA VAL A 622 30.05 3.65 -8.96
C VAL A 622 31.11 2.56 -8.97
N SER A 623 31.53 2.14 -7.77
CA SER A 623 32.42 1.00 -7.58
C SER A 623 31.73 -0.20 -6.90
N TYR A 624 30.59 0.02 -6.24
CA TYR A 624 29.87 -1.00 -5.48
C TYR A 624 28.47 -1.27 -6.05
N PHE A 625 28.16 -2.54 -6.24
CA PHE A 625 26.87 -3.01 -6.74
C PHE A 625 26.24 -3.94 -5.72
N VAL A 626 25.01 -3.63 -5.31
CA VAL A 626 24.22 -4.52 -4.45
C VAL A 626 23.17 -5.20 -5.31
N SER A 627 23.44 -6.46 -5.65
CA SER A 627 22.54 -7.29 -6.46
C SER A 627 21.62 -8.11 -5.57
N ASN A 628 20.35 -8.18 -5.93
CA ASN A 628 19.37 -9.04 -5.31
C ASN A 628 19.23 -10.33 -6.15
N ILE A 629 19.24 -11.50 -5.52
CA ILE A 629 19.27 -12.80 -6.19
C ILE A 629 18.12 -13.00 -7.18
N TYR A 630 16.95 -12.42 -6.90
CA TYR A 630 15.78 -12.47 -7.80
C TYR A 630 16.03 -11.77 -9.16
N ARG A 631 17.06 -10.92 -9.28
CA ARG A 631 17.48 -10.31 -10.54
C ARG A 631 18.38 -11.21 -11.38
N CYS A 632 18.84 -12.31 -10.79
CA CYS A 632 19.71 -13.33 -11.40
C CYS A 632 19.06 -14.70 -11.53
N ALA A 633 17.75 -14.77 -11.31
CA ALA A 633 17.00 -16.00 -11.40
C ALA A 633 15.92 -15.88 -12.49
N PRO A 634 15.78 -16.87 -13.38
CA PRO A 634 14.60 -17.02 -14.21
C PRO A 634 13.46 -17.55 -13.31
N THR A 635 12.87 -16.68 -12.50
CA THR A 635 11.72 -17.08 -11.66
C THR A 635 10.56 -17.52 -12.56
N GLY A 636 9.86 -18.60 -12.19
CA GLY A 636 8.91 -19.36 -13.04
C GLY A 636 7.62 -18.68 -13.52
N GLY A 637 7.55 -17.34 -13.55
CA GLY A 637 6.47 -16.60 -14.22
C GLY A 637 6.83 -16.24 -15.66
N GLU A 638 5.81 -15.95 -16.49
CA GLU A 638 6.01 -15.47 -17.87
C GLU A 638 6.82 -14.16 -17.95
N ILE A 639 6.79 -13.35 -16.89
CA ILE A 639 7.57 -12.13 -16.76
C ILE A 639 8.57 -12.30 -15.61
N ASN A 640 9.85 -12.30 -15.91
CA ASN A 640 10.96 -12.31 -14.96
C ASN A 640 12.02 -11.25 -15.30
N ALA A 641 13.08 -11.15 -14.49
CA ALA A 641 14.14 -10.15 -14.71
C ALA A 641 14.83 -10.29 -16.07
N PHE A 642 14.96 -11.52 -16.58
CA PHE A 642 15.60 -11.79 -17.87
C PHE A 642 14.70 -11.38 -19.04
N THR A 643 13.40 -11.70 -18.99
CA THR A 643 12.45 -11.23 -20.01
C THR A 643 12.36 -9.71 -20.03
N ILE A 644 12.43 -9.04 -18.87
CA ILE A 644 12.45 -7.58 -18.80
C ILE A 644 13.72 -7.02 -19.47
N SER A 645 14.87 -7.65 -19.21
CA SER A 645 16.14 -7.23 -19.81
C SER A 645 16.16 -7.35 -21.34
N ASP A 646 15.41 -8.30 -21.91
CA ASP A 646 15.29 -8.47 -23.36
C ASP A 646 14.54 -7.28 -24.03
N HIS A 647 13.75 -6.53 -23.26
CA HIS A 647 12.99 -5.36 -23.72
C HIS A 647 13.68 -4.02 -23.44
N ILE A 648 14.92 -4.00 -22.95
CA ILE A 648 15.71 -2.76 -22.78
C ILE A 648 15.84 -2.03 -24.12
N ASP A 649 15.80 -0.70 -24.12
CA ASP A 649 15.83 0.08 -25.36
C ASP A 649 17.17 -0.07 -26.11
N SER A 650 18.28 -0.22 -25.38
CA SER A 650 19.60 -0.48 -25.97
C SER A 650 19.72 -1.91 -26.51
N ASN A 651 19.96 -2.05 -27.82
CA ASN A 651 20.25 -3.35 -28.43
C ASN A 651 21.58 -3.96 -27.96
N PHE A 652 22.48 -3.14 -27.44
CA PHE A 652 23.81 -3.53 -26.99
C PHE A 652 23.81 -4.55 -25.84
N SER A 653 22.85 -4.46 -24.91
CA SER A 653 22.74 -5.34 -23.74
C SER A 653 21.83 -6.55 -23.96
N LYS A 654 21.23 -6.70 -25.14
CA LYS A 654 20.28 -7.79 -25.42
C LYS A 654 21.01 -9.09 -25.73
N CYS A 655 20.51 -10.18 -25.15
CA CYS A 655 21.04 -11.50 -25.45
C CYS A 655 20.63 -11.95 -26.86
N LYS A 656 21.60 -12.47 -27.62
CA LYS A 656 21.33 -13.08 -28.95
C LYS A 656 20.53 -14.38 -28.81
N ASP A 657 20.89 -15.18 -27.82
CA ASP A 657 20.16 -16.39 -27.41
C ASP A 657 19.54 -16.15 -26.03
N LYS A 658 18.23 -16.42 -25.89
CA LYS A 658 17.51 -16.24 -24.63
C LYS A 658 17.96 -17.19 -23.52
N ASN A 659 18.51 -18.34 -23.90
CA ASN A 659 19.01 -19.36 -22.97
C ASN A 659 20.46 -19.16 -22.54
N SER A 660 21.12 -18.11 -23.07
CA SER A 660 22.47 -17.78 -22.66
C SER A 660 22.52 -17.33 -21.19
N MET A 661 23.65 -17.62 -20.54
CA MET A 661 23.95 -17.12 -19.21
C MET A 661 23.87 -15.59 -19.21
N ARG A 662 23.30 -14.98 -18.17
CA ARG A 662 23.21 -13.51 -18.07
C ARG A 662 24.44 -12.92 -17.38
N PHE A 663 24.67 -11.63 -17.55
CA PHE A 663 25.83 -10.93 -16.96
C PHE A 663 25.90 -11.12 -15.45
N CYS A 664 24.79 -10.98 -14.75
CA CYS A 664 24.78 -11.13 -13.31
C CYS A 664 25.07 -12.56 -12.84
N ASN A 665 24.79 -13.59 -13.66
CA ASN A 665 25.23 -14.94 -13.36
C ASN A 665 26.75 -15.02 -13.44
N MET A 666 27.39 -14.39 -14.44
CA MET A 666 28.85 -14.44 -14.59
C MET A 666 29.55 -13.76 -13.42
N VAL A 667 29.04 -12.61 -12.98
CA VAL A 667 29.57 -11.88 -11.82
C VAL A 667 29.53 -12.71 -10.52
N LEU A 668 28.61 -13.65 -10.39
CA LEU A 668 28.53 -14.52 -9.20
C LEU A 668 29.58 -15.64 -9.17
N TYR A 669 30.10 -16.06 -10.33
CA TYR A 669 31.03 -17.19 -10.43
C TYR A 669 32.44 -16.78 -10.87
N GLU A 670 32.60 -15.71 -11.65
CA GLU A 670 33.89 -15.30 -12.20
C GLU A 670 34.51 -14.12 -11.44
N TYR A 671 35.65 -14.38 -10.79
CA TYR A 671 36.35 -13.44 -9.90
C TYR A 671 37.57 -12.76 -10.55
N SER A 672 37.76 -12.94 -11.87
CA SER A 672 38.89 -12.38 -12.61
C SER A 672 38.84 -10.84 -12.67
N ASN A 673 37.65 -10.30 -12.94
CA ASN A 673 37.41 -8.87 -13.15
C ASN A 673 36.58 -8.22 -12.03
N TYR A 674 35.96 -9.02 -11.15
CA TYR A 674 35.06 -8.58 -10.10
C TYR A 674 35.40 -9.26 -8.78
N LYS A 675 35.09 -8.59 -7.67
CA LYS A 675 35.22 -9.19 -6.34
C LYS A 675 33.86 -9.21 -5.68
N THR A 676 33.34 -10.41 -5.42
CA THR A 676 32.16 -10.57 -4.56
C THR A 676 32.62 -10.49 -3.11
N LEU A 677 32.22 -9.42 -2.42
CA LEU A 677 32.66 -9.12 -1.06
C LEU A 677 31.74 -9.74 0.00
N TYR A 678 30.45 -9.87 -0.30
CA TYR A 678 29.42 -10.34 0.65
C TYR A 678 28.30 -11.06 -0.07
N ARG A 679 27.73 -12.11 0.56
CA ARG A 679 26.48 -12.76 0.13
C ARG A 679 25.74 -13.35 1.33
N ASN A 680 24.42 -13.27 1.38
CA ASN A 680 23.59 -13.87 2.45
C ASN A 680 22.34 -14.61 1.94
N GLY A 681 22.47 -15.24 0.77
CA GLY A 681 21.37 -15.92 0.07
C GLY A 681 20.38 -14.97 -0.61
N LYS A 682 20.19 -13.73 -0.13
CA LYS A 682 19.34 -12.74 -0.80
C LYS A 682 20.14 -11.69 -1.56
N TYR A 683 21.15 -11.13 -0.93
CA TYR A 683 21.96 -10.05 -1.48
C TYR A 683 23.34 -10.54 -1.85
N SER A 684 23.97 -9.86 -2.81
CA SER A 684 25.39 -10.00 -3.13
C SER A 684 25.98 -8.61 -3.34
N VAL A 685 27.02 -8.28 -2.57
CA VAL A 685 27.77 -7.03 -2.75
C VAL A 685 28.98 -7.31 -3.62
N ILE A 686 29.01 -6.66 -4.78
CA ILE A 686 30.04 -6.83 -5.80
C ILE A 686 30.83 -5.53 -5.89
N TYR A 687 32.14 -5.66 -5.90
CA TYR A 687 33.07 -4.57 -6.12
C TYR A 687 33.66 -4.64 -7.52
N PHE A 688 33.53 -3.53 -8.23
CA PHE A 688 33.99 -3.33 -9.61
C PHE A 688 35.41 -2.74 -9.72
N GLY A 689 36.06 -2.35 -8.61
CA GLY A 689 37.34 -1.64 -8.65
C GLY A 689 38.58 -2.53 -8.85
N GLY A 690 39.47 -2.11 -9.75
CA GLY A 690 40.76 -2.74 -10.07
C GLY A 690 41.21 -2.46 -11.52
N GLU A 691 42.49 -2.64 -11.86
CA GLU A 691 42.94 -2.62 -13.27
C GLU A 691 42.33 -3.81 -14.04
N ASN A 692 41.96 -3.62 -15.31
CA ASN A 692 41.44 -4.69 -16.16
C ASN A 692 42.56 -5.70 -16.40
N LYS A 693 42.58 -6.79 -15.62
CA LYS A 693 43.65 -7.79 -15.71
C LYS A 693 43.55 -8.65 -16.98
N LYS A 694 42.37 -8.72 -17.63
CA LYS A 694 42.14 -9.40 -18.91
C LYS A 694 41.05 -8.73 -19.74
N GLU A 695 41.30 -8.54 -21.04
CA GLU A 695 40.24 -8.25 -22.01
C GLU A 695 39.42 -9.53 -22.24
N ASP A 696 38.22 -9.59 -21.67
CA ASP A 696 37.34 -10.74 -21.84
C ASP A 696 36.12 -10.37 -22.69
N ASN A 697 36.19 -10.70 -23.98
CA ASN A 697 35.08 -10.60 -24.92
C ASN A 697 34.40 -11.96 -25.14
N THR A 698 34.55 -12.91 -24.20
CA THR A 698 33.95 -14.23 -24.36
C THR A 698 32.43 -14.13 -24.55
N PRO A 699 31.87 -14.81 -25.57
CA PRO A 699 30.44 -14.79 -25.81
C PRO A 699 29.72 -15.51 -24.66
N TYR A 700 28.54 -15.01 -24.33
CA TYR A 700 27.66 -15.65 -23.35
C TYR A 700 27.31 -17.08 -23.76
N VAL A 701 27.85 -18.04 -23.03
CA VAL A 701 27.57 -19.47 -23.20
C VAL A 701 26.36 -19.87 -22.35
N TYR A 702 25.76 -21.02 -22.66
CA TYR A 702 24.79 -21.66 -21.78
C TYR A 702 25.37 -21.91 -20.38
N PHE A 703 24.54 -21.75 -19.34
CA PHE A 703 24.96 -22.00 -17.96
C PHE A 703 25.15 -23.50 -17.71
N ASP A 704 26.39 -23.94 -17.47
CA ASP A 704 26.70 -25.32 -17.11
C ASP A 704 26.87 -25.46 -15.59
N GLU A 705 25.87 -26.03 -14.94
CA GLU A 705 25.90 -26.30 -13.50
C GLU A 705 27.09 -27.19 -13.11
N LYS A 706 27.47 -28.19 -13.92
CA LYS A 706 28.55 -29.13 -13.57
C LYS A 706 29.90 -28.40 -13.50
N LYS A 707 30.13 -27.45 -14.40
CA LYS A 707 31.32 -26.59 -14.38
C LYS A 707 31.41 -25.77 -13.10
N TYR A 708 30.30 -25.14 -12.70
CA TYR A 708 30.26 -24.23 -11.55
C TYR A 708 29.97 -24.92 -10.21
N ALA A 709 29.64 -26.21 -10.20
CA ALA A 709 29.46 -26.98 -8.98
C ALA A 709 30.76 -27.15 -8.18
N HIS A 710 31.93 -26.97 -8.79
CA HIS A 710 33.21 -27.08 -8.08
C HIS A 710 33.43 -25.94 -7.07
N ILE A 711 33.83 -26.29 -5.84
CA ILE A 711 34.02 -25.35 -4.73
C ILE A 711 35.01 -24.21 -5.03
N ASN A 712 36.00 -24.45 -5.90
CA ASN A 712 37.03 -23.47 -6.27
C ASN A 712 36.44 -22.15 -6.81
N TRP A 713 35.27 -22.19 -7.42
CA TRP A 713 34.57 -20.98 -7.89
C TRP A 713 34.03 -20.13 -6.74
N TYR A 714 33.90 -20.66 -5.53
CA TYR A 714 33.38 -19.94 -4.37
C TYR A 714 34.46 -19.57 -3.36
N ILE A 715 35.62 -20.24 -3.39
CA ILE A 715 36.76 -19.98 -2.48
C ILE A 715 37.13 -18.49 -2.43
N PRO A 716 37.24 -17.73 -3.54
CA PRO A 716 37.59 -16.31 -3.45
C PRO A 716 36.60 -15.47 -2.62
N TRP A 717 35.30 -15.78 -2.69
CA TRP A 717 34.31 -15.15 -1.84
C TRP A 717 34.36 -15.69 -0.40
N ILE A 718 34.51 -17.01 -0.22
CA ILE A 718 34.57 -17.63 1.10
C ILE A 718 35.76 -17.11 1.90
N ASP A 719 36.94 -16.99 1.30
CA ASP A 719 38.14 -16.44 1.96
C ASP A 719 37.90 -14.99 2.40
N GLN A 720 37.26 -14.17 1.56
CA GLN A 720 36.90 -12.80 1.91
C GLN A 720 35.85 -12.75 3.03
N CYS A 721 34.88 -13.66 3.00
CA CYS A 721 33.81 -13.80 3.96
C CYS A 721 34.35 -14.19 5.34
N LEU A 722 35.31 -15.12 5.41
CA LEU A 722 36.00 -15.50 6.65
C LEU A 722 36.71 -14.32 7.33
N LEU A 723 37.15 -13.33 6.55
CA LEU A 723 37.84 -12.13 7.06
C LEU A 723 36.88 -11.00 7.46
N THR A 724 35.81 -10.80 6.68
CA THR A 724 34.94 -9.61 6.78
C THR A 724 33.60 -9.87 7.46
N ASP A 725 33.21 -11.13 7.64
CA ASP A 725 31.90 -11.53 8.10
C ASP A 725 31.94 -12.52 9.27
N LYS A 726 31.41 -12.07 10.41
CA LYS A 726 31.31 -12.88 11.63
C LYS A 726 30.33 -14.05 11.48
N MET A 727 29.37 -13.94 10.57
CA MET A 727 28.31 -14.93 10.31
C MET A 727 28.57 -15.72 9.03
N CYS A 728 29.81 -15.73 8.53
CA CYS A 728 30.17 -16.32 7.24
C CYS A 728 29.62 -17.74 7.03
N GLY A 729 29.79 -18.64 8.01
CA GLY A 729 29.27 -20.02 7.90
C GLY A 729 27.74 -20.10 7.71
N LEU A 730 26.98 -19.20 8.36
CA LEU A 730 25.52 -19.13 8.20
C LEU A 730 25.16 -18.60 6.81
N HIS A 731 25.85 -17.56 6.37
CA HIS A 731 25.58 -16.97 5.06
C HIS A 731 25.94 -17.89 3.89
N ILE A 732 26.97 -18.73 4.03
CA ILE A 732 27.24 -19.80 3.06
C ILE A 732 26.08 -20.81 3.04
N ALA A 733 25.51 -21.17 4.21
CA ALA A 733 24.34 -22.05 4.28
C ALA A 733 23.10 -21.43 3.62
N ASP A 734 22.84 -20.14 3.86
CA ASP A 734 21.76 -19.40 3.21
C ASP A 734 21.91 -19.33 1.69
N VAL A 735 23.13 -19.13 1.20
CA VAL A 735 23.44 -19.18 -0.22
C VAL A 735 23.18 -20.58 -0.78
N ALA A 736 23.65 -21.63 -0.09
CA ALA A 736 23.42 -23.02 -0.49
C ALA A 736 21.92 -23.35 -0.58
N ARG A 737 21.12 -22.94 0.41
CA ARG A 737 19.66 -23.08 0.41
C ARG A 737 19.02 -22.38 -0.78
N THR A 738 19.46 -21.15 -1.08
CA THR A 738 18.93 -20.38 -2.22
C THR A 738 19.21 -21.08 -3.55
N TYR A 739 20.36 -21.75 -3.69
CA TYR A 739 20.66 -22.56 -4.87
C TYR A 739 19.70 -23.76 -5.02
N LEU A 740 19.30 -24.40 -3.92
CA LEU A 740 18.33 -25.50 -3.93
C LEU A 740 16.91 -25.01 -4.25
N ASP A 741 16.43 -24.01 -3.52
CA ASP A 741 15.02 -23.61 -3.53
C ASP A 741 14.63 -22.72 -4.69
N LEU A 742 15.50 -21.75 -5.03
CA LEU A 742 15.15 -20.62 -5.88
C LEU A 742 15.77 -20.72 -7.27
N LEU A 743 17.03 -21.17 -7.34
CA LEU A 743 17.75 -21.32 -8.59
C LEU A 743 17.65 -22.72 -9.19
N HIS A 744 17.20 -23.71 -8.40
CA HIS A 744 17.08 -25.11 -8.79
C HIS A 744 18.38 -25.73 -9.34
N TYR A 745 19.51 -25.42 -8.68
CA TYR A 745 20.85 -25.98 -8.98
C TYR A 745 21.33 -26.87 -7.82
N PRO A 746 20.90 -28.14 -7.78
CA PRO A 746 21.16 -29.04 -6.65
C PRO A 746 22.63 -29.44 -6.46
N LEU A 747 23.43 -29.51 -7.53
CA LEU A 747 24.85 -29.88 -7.45
C LEU A 747 25.67 -28.78 -6.77
N ILE A 748 25.36 -27.52 -7.10
CA ILE A 748 25.97 -26.35 -6.45
C ILE A 748 25.59 -26.32 -4.97
N GLY A 749 24.29 -26.40 -4.66
CA GLY A 749 23.80 -26.38 -3.28
C GLY A 749 24.46 -27.48 -2.44
N THR A 750 24.51 -28.70 -2.97
CA THR A 750 25.16 -29.85 -2.32
C THR A 750 26.65 -29.63 -2.08
N THR A 751 27.36 -29.02 -3.02
CA THR A 751 28.81 -28.78 -2.84
C THR A 751 29.07 -27.75 -1.75
N LEU A 752 28.27 -26.69 -1.67
CA LEU A 752 28.37 -25.71 -0.61
C LEU A 752 28.03 -26.32 0.76
N TYR A 753 26.99 -27.15 0.87
CA TYR A 753 26.67 -27.86 2.12
C TYR A 753 27.80 -28.81 2.56
N LYS A 754 28.43 -29.54 1.64
CA LYS A 754 29.61 -30.36 1.96
C LYS A 754 30.79 -29.54 2.46
N TYR A 755 31.02 -28.35 1.90
CA TYR A 755 32.05 -27.45 2.41
C TYR A 755 31.74 -26.99 3.84
N ILE A 756 30.48 -26.64 4.12
CA ILE A 756 30.03 -26.26 5.46
C ILE A 756 30.21 -27.41 6.46
N GLU A 757 29.85 -28.64 6.08
CA GLU A 757 30.04 -29.84 6.90
C GLU A 757 31.51 -30.03 7.31
N ASN A 758 32.45 -29.80 6.39
CA ASN A 758 33.87 -30.02 6.66
C ASN A 758 34.54 -28.91 7.49
N HIS A 759 34.07 -27.66 7.38
CA HIS A 759 34.77 -26.49 7.95
C HIS A 759 34.04 -25.82 9.13
N PHE A 760 32.71 -25.97 9.23
CA PHE A 760 31.89 -25.25 10.22
C PHE A 760 31.04 -26.16 11.11
N ALA A 761 31.22 -27.49 11.03
CA ALA A 761 30.43 -28.45 11.79
C ALA A 761 30.65 -28.44 13.31
N ASP A 762 31.59 -27.66 13.85
CA ASP A 762 31.90 -27.68 15.29
C ASP A 762 31.48 -26.41 16.07
N GLY A 763 30.98 -25.36 15.39
CA GLY A 763 30.89 -24.03 16.01
C GLY A 763 29.49 -23.46 16.23
N ASN A 764 28.68 -23.32 15.18
CA ASN A 764 27.51 -22.44 15.19
C ASN A 764 26.18 -23.22 15.14
N VAL A 765 25.33 -22.98 16.13
CA VAL A 765 23.97 -23.57 16.26
C VAL A 765 23.15 -23.41 14.97
N HIS A 766 23.18 -22.23 14.35
CA HIS A 766 22.40 -21.95 13.14
C HIS A 766 22.90 -22.77 11.95
N VAL A 767 24.21 -22.90 11.81
CA VAL A 767 24.84 -23.68 10.75
C VAL A 767 24.51 -25.17 10.92
N LEU A 768 24.64 -25.69 12.14
CA LEU A 768 24.28 -27.06 12.48
C LEU A 768 22.81 -27.36 12.21
N PHE A 769 21.92 -26.41 12.54
CA PHE A 769 20.50 -26.54 12.26
C PHE A 769 20.22 -26.59 10.76
N HIS A 770 20.85 -25.73 9.96
CA HIS A 770 20.73 -25.78 8.49
C HIS A 770 21.27 -27.07 7.88
N LEU A 771 22.37 -27.64 8.42
CA LEU A 771 22.86 -28.95 8.01
C LEU A 771 21.83 -30.05 8.36
N GLY A 772 21.21 -29.98 9.54
CA GLY A 772 20.11 -30.86 9.94
C GLY A 772 18.95 -30.82 8.94
N GLU A 773 18.43 -29.63 8.64
CA GLU A 773 17.33 -29.43 7.67
C GLU A 773 17.70 -29.94 6.27
N TYR A 774 18.95 -29.73 5.82
CA TYR A 774 19.42 -30.21 4.52
C TYR A 774 19.42 -31.74 4.43
N TYR A 775 19.94 -32.42 5.45
CA TYR A 775 19.94 -33.89 5.45
C TYR A 775 18.56 -34.48 5.66
N ASP A 776 17.68 -33.79 6.37
CA ASP A 776 16.29 -34.18 6.62
C ASP A 776 15.44 -34.05 5.33
N TYR A 777 15.32 -32.84 4.78
CA TYR A 777 14.38 -32.55 3.70
C TYR A 777 14.93 -32.86 2.30
N ASP A 778 16.20 -32.56 2.01
CA ASP A 778 16.73 -32.64 0.65
C ASP A 778 17.45 -33.97 0.37
N VAL A 779 18.33 -34.41 1.28
CA VAL A 779 19.09 -35.68 1.11
C VAL A 779 18.31 -36.89 1.64
N LYS A 780 17.45 -36.68 2.64
CA LYS A 780 16.70 -37.73 3.37
C LYS A 780 17.60 -38.76 4.07
N ASP A 781 18.74 -38.32 4.58
CA ASP A 781 19.62 -39.12 5.43
C ASP A 781 19.26 -38.92 6.91
N VAL A 782 18.44 -39.84 7.41
CA VAL A 782 17.92 -39.83 8.79
C VAL A 782 19.04 -39.87 9.82
N HIS A 783 20.14 -40.59 9.57
CA HIS A 783 21.22 -40.72 10.55
C HIS A 783 22.03 -39.43 10.67
N LYS A 784 22.39 -38.82 9.53
CA LYS A 784 23.10 -37.53 9.53
C LYS A 784 22.22 -36.40 10.03
N ALA A 785 20.96 -36.34 9.63
CA ALA A 785 20.01 -35.34 10.12
C ALA A 785 19.91 -35.38 11.66
N ASN A 786 19.73 -36.59 12.22
CA ASN A 786 19.67 -36.77 13.67
C ASN A 786 20.98 -36.33 14.36
N TYR A 787 22.13 -36.65 13.79
CA TYR A 787 23.44 -36.25 14.32
C TYR A 787 23.56 -34.71 14.42
N PHE A 788 23.23 -33.98 13.35
CA PHE A 788 23.35 -32.52 13.34
C PHE A 788 22.31 -31.82 14.20
N TYR A 789 21.04 -32.28 14.18
CA TYR A 789 20.03 -31.74 15.09
C TYR A 789 20.44 -31.94 16.55
N LYS A 790 20.89 -33.14 16.93
CA LYS A 790 21.34 -33.43 18.30
C LYS A 790 22.54 -32.57 18.70
N LYS A 791 23.49 -32.35 17.79
CA LYS A 791 24.64 -31.46 18.02
C LYS A 791 24.20 -30.01 18.24
N ALA A 792 23.25 -29.49 17.45
CA ALA A 792 22.68 -28.16 17.64
C ALA A 792 21.97 -28.02 18.99
N ILE A 793 21.18 -29.03 19.39
CA ILE A 793 20.44 -29.04 20.67
C ILE A 793 21.36 -29.13 21.88
N ASN A 794 22.52 -29.75 21.77
CA ASN A 794 23.51 -29.81 22.85
C ASN A 794 24.15 -28.44 23.13
N LEU A 795 24.23 -27.57 22.11
CA LEU A 795 24.71 -26.20 22.26
C LEU A 795 23.62 -25.25 22.82
N ILE A 796 22.35 -25.60 22.68
CA ILE A 796 21.20 -24.85 23.18
C ILE A 796 20.77 -25.37 24.57
N VAL A 797 20.75 -24.50 25.58
CA VAL A 797 20.24 -24.78 26.95
C VAL A 797 20.84 -26.05 27.57
N ASN A 798 21.90 -25.89 28.35
CA ASN A 798 22.40 -26.99 29.18
C ASN A 798 21.35 -27.28 30.27
N GLY A 799 20.79 -28.49 30.33
CA GLY A 799 19.59 -28.85 31.11
C GLY A 799 19.68 -28.74 32.66
N LYS A 800 20.61 -27.95 33.19
CA LYS A 800 20.71 -27.62 34.62
C LYS A 800 19.73 -26.48 34.94
N LYS A 801 18.80 -26.74 35.87
CA LYS A 801 17.85 -25.75 36.39
C LYS A 801 18.62 -24.73 37.26
N LEU A 802 19.18 -23.69 36.64
CA LEU A 802 19.60 -22.49 37.38
C LEU A 802 18.38 -21.61 37.63
N LYS A 803 18.44 -20.78 38.67
CA LYS A 803 17.34 -19.97 39.21
C LYS A 803 16.44 -19.33 38.13
N ARG A 804 15.16 -19.10 38.43
CA ARG A 804 14.17 -18.49 37.52
C ARG A 804 14.75 -17.20 36.89
N GLY A 805 14.74 -17.12 35.56
CA GLY A 805 15.27 -15.98 34.80
C GLY A 805 16.73 -16.08 34.33
N TYR A 806 17.42 -17.20 34.55
CA TYR A 806 18.80 -17.43 34.09
C TYR A 806 18.85 -18.53 33.01
N LEU A 807 19.47 -18.23 31.88
CA LEU A 807 19.76 -19.17 30.79
C LEU A 807 21.26 -19.41 30.68
N TYR A 808 21.66 -20.67 30.43
CA TYR A 808 23.05 -21.02 30.16
C TYR A 808 23.21 -21.32 28.67
N GLU A 809 24.00 -20.50 27.96
CA GLU A 809 24.23 -20.62 26.52
C GLU A 809 25.71 -20.78 26.20
N LEU A 810 26.00 -21.67 25.25
CA LEU A 810 27.30 -21.79 24.61
C LEU A 810 27.33 -20.82 23.42
N ASN A 811 28.35 -19.96 23.41
CA ASN A 811 28.55 -18.90 22.41
C ASN A 811 28.59 -19.50 20.97
N PRO A 812 27.94 -18.90 19.95
CA PRO A 812 27.22 -17.62 19.92
C PRO A 812 25.80 -17.67 20.51
N PRO A 813 25.33 -16.59 21.16
CA PRO A 813 24.01 -16.54 21.79
C PRO A 813 22.90 -16.56 20.74
N CYS A 814 21.87 -17.39 20.97
CA CYS A 814 20.75 -17.60 20.06
C CYS A 814 19.47 -17.04 20.69
N SER A 815 18.60 -16.36 19.95
CA SER A 815 17.37 -15.82 20.55
C SER A 815 16.44 -16.94 21.04
N ILE A 816 15.77 -16.73 22.18
CA ILE A 816 14.83 -17.71 22.75
C ILE A 816 13.78 -18.21 21.72
N PRO A 817 13.16 -17.35 20.89
CA PRO A 817 12.23 -17.80 19.85
C PRO A 817 12.91 -18.75 18.85
N LYS A 818 14.13 -18.44 18.39
CA LYS A 818 14.85 -19.31 17.46
C LYS A 818 15.21 -20.65 18.09
N GLN A 819 15.61 -20.66 19.37
CA GLN A 819 15.83 -21.90 20.13
C GLN A 819 14.56 -22.76 20.20
N ILE A 820 13.40 -22.16 20.47
CA ILE A 820 12.11 -22.87 20.47
C ILE A 820 11.81 -23.46 19.09
N LYS A 821 12.07 -22.72 18.01
CA LYS A 821 11.89 -23.22 16.63
C LYS A 821 12.80 -24.42 16.35
N ILE A 822 14.08 -24.33 16.69
CA ILE A 822 15.06 -25.41 16.49
C ILE A 822 14.66 -26.68 17.26
N VAL A 823 14.32 -26.54 18.55
CA VAL A 823 13.88 -27.68 19.37
C VAL A 823 12.61 -28.30 18.82
N THR A 824 11.66 -27.47 18.38
CA THR A 824 10.40 -27.94 17.80
C THR A 824 10.63 -28.71 16.49
N SER A 825 11.44 -28.17 15.56
CA SER A 825 11.75 -28.86 14.30
C SER A 825 12.35 -30.23 14.54
N TYR A 826 13.24 -30.37 15.53
CA TYR A 826 13.81 -31.66 15.89
C TYR A 826 12.77 -32.63 16.49
N ILE A 827 11.83 -32.14 17.30
CA ILE A 827 10.70 -32.96 17.79
C ILE A 827 9.89 -33.50 16.61
N TYR A 828 9.54 -32.65 15.63
CA TYR A 828 8.80 -33.10 14.44
C TYR A 828 9.58 -34.14 13.63
N PHE A 829 10.89 -33.95 13.45
CA PHE A 829 11.75 -34.94 12.79
C PHE A 829 11.74 -36.30 13.50
N LEU A 830 11.84 -36.33 14.84
CA LEU A 830 11.81 -37.58 15.61
C LEU A 830 10.44 -38.28 15.53
N LEU A 831 9.36 -37.50 15.46
CA LEU A 831 8.01 -38.03 15.31
C LEU A 831 7.77 -38.67 13.94
N ASP A 832 8.36 -38.09 12.88
CA ASP A 832 8.21 -38.60 11.51
C ASP A 832 9.07 -39.85 11.24
N THR A 833 10.29 -39.91 11.81
CA THR A 833 11.27 -40.94 11.47
C THR A 833 11.20 -42.24 12.30
N SER A 834 10.38 -42.31 13.34
CA SER A 834 10.11 -43.55 14.12
C SER A 834 11.35 -44.31 14.64
N GLN A 835 12.39 -43.61 15.08
CA GLN A 835 13.61 -44.18 15.72
C GLN A 835 13.36 -44.98 17.03
N ARG A 836 14.37 -45.71 17.54
CA ARG A 836 14.29 -46.40 18.86
C ARG A 836 14.51 -45.39 20.00
N ASN A 837 13.80 -45.54 21.14
CA ASN A 837 13.85 -44.67 22.34
C ASN A 837 13.35 -43.22 22.18
N ILE A 838 12.42 -42.96 21.26
CA ILE A 838 11.87 -41.62 21.00
C ILE A 838 11.23 -40.98 22.24
N GLU A 839 10.52 -41.74 23.07
CA GLU A 839 9.67 -41.15 24.11
C GLU A 839 10.47 -40.41 25.19
N GLU A 840 11.65 -40.92 25.56
CA GLU A 840 12.54 -40.25 26.52
C GLU A 840 13.24 -39.03 25.92
N GLU A 841 13.62 -39.11 24.64
CA GLU A 841 14.27 -38.00 23.93
C GLU A 841 13.28 -36.85 23.68
N ILE A 842 12.05 -37.14 23.26
CA ILE A 842 10.98 -36.14 23.13
C ILE A 842 10.67 -35.49 24.48
N PHE A 843 10.59 -36.27 25.56
CA PHE A 843 10.37 -35.75 26.89
C PHE A 843 11.52 -34.80 27.32
N TYR A 844 12.77 -35.16 27.03
CA TYR A 844 13.93 -34.31 27.27
C TYR A 844 13.89 -32.99 26.49
N LEU A 845 13.47 -33.02 25.22
CA LEU A 845 13.31 -31.82 24.39
C LEU A 845 12.19 -30.91 24.91
N TYR A 846 11.04 -31.46 25.30
CA TYR A 846 9.97 -30.67 25.91
C TYR A 846 10.36 -30.07 27.26
N ARG A 847 11.20 -30.75 28.05
CA ARG A 847 11.77 -30.18 29.27
C ARG A 847 12.68 -28.98 28.97
N LYS A 848 13.45 -29.00 27.88
CA LYS A 848 14.21 -27.81 27.41
C LYS A 848 13.27 -26.66 27.01
N ILE A 849 12.22 -26.93 26.23
CA ILE A 849 11.20 -25.93 25.89
C ILE A 849 10.56 -25.33 27.14
N HIS A 850 10.29 -26.16 28.15
CA HIS A 850 9.71 -25.71 29.41
C HIS A 850 10.62 -24.72 30.15
N ILE A 851 11.94 -24.97 30.21
CA ILE A 851 12.92 -24.04 30.80
C ILE A 851 12.94 -22.70 30.05
N LEU A 852 12.90 -22.74 28.71
CA LEU A 852 12.82 -21.54 27.88
C LEU A 852 11.57 -20.74 28.19
N ILE A 853 10.43 -21.40 28.35
CA ILE A 853 9.16 -20.74 28.66
C ILE A 853 9.14 -20.17 30.07
N GLU A 854 9.67 -20.87 31.07
CA GLU A 854 9.81 -20.31 32.43
C GLU A 854 10.66 -19.03 32.43
N THR A 855 11.70 -18.99 31.59
CA THR A 855 12.53 -17.79 31.40
C THR A 855 11.75 -16.69 30.70
N VAL A 856 11.00 -17.01 29.64
CA VAL A 856 10.13 -16.05 28.94
C VAL A 856 9.11 -15.45 29.88
N LEU A 857 8.43 -16.26 30.69
CA LEU A 857 7.44 -15.78 31.66
C LEU A 857 8.08 -14.82 32.68
N PHE A 858 9.27 -15.16 33.19
CA PHE A 858 10.04 -14.24 34.03
C PHE A 858 10.40 -12.94 33.30
N ALA A 859 10.82 -13.05 32.04
CA ALA A 859 11.22 -11.91 31.23
C ALA A 859 10.04 -11.00 30.86
N ILE A 860 8.84 -11.55 30.69
CA ILE A 860 7.59 -10.80 30.49
C ILE A 860 7.23 -10.00 31.75
N GLU A 861 7.40 -10.59 32.94
CA GLU A 861 7.12 -9.93 34.21
C GLU A 861 8.13 -8.82 34.55
N ASN A 862 9.42 -9.01 34.22
CA ASN A 862 10.52 -8.14 34.66
C ASN A 862 11.14 -7.26 33.55
N GLY A 863 10.83 -7.52 32.28
CA GLY A 863 11.40 -6.83 31.11
C GLY A 863 12.83 -7.24 30.72
N PHE A 864 13.42 -8.23 31.40
CA PHE A 864 14.77 -8.72 31.14
C PHE A 864 14.96 -10.17 31.61
N TYR A 865 16.01 -10.83 31.12
CA TYR A 865 16.51 -12.12 31.59
C TYR A 865 18.05 -12.09 31.65
N TYR A 866 18.64 -13.07 32.30
CA TYR A 866 20.09 -13.21 32.42
C TYR A 866 20.57 -14.37 31.55
N GLU A 867 21.57 -14.11 30.72
CA GLU A 867 22.33 -15.15 30.02
C GLU A 867 23.68 -15.35 30.70
N ILE A 868 24.02 -16.59 30.97
CA ILE A 868 25.31 -17.02 31.45
C ILE A 868 26.05 -17.58 30.24
N VAL A 869 27.04 -16.83 29.76
CA VAL A 869 27.87 -17.22 28.61
C VAL A 869 29.21 -17.72 29.13
N GLN A 870 29.63 -18.89 28.65
CA GLN A 870 30.94 -19.45 28.94
C GLN A 870 31.98 -18.86 27.97
N SER A 871 33.10 -18.33 28.50
CA SER A 871 34.18 -17.78 27.67
C SER A 871 34.87 -18.89 26.87
N PRO A 872 35.10 -18.72 25.55
CA PRO A 872 35.81 -19.71 24.74
C PRO A 872 37.31 -19.83 25.09
N PHE A 873 37.86 -18.89 25.87
CA PHE A 873 39.29 -18.83 26.20
C PHE A 873 39.64 -19.30 27.63
N SER A 874 38.65 -19.71 28.44
CA SER A 874 38.89 -20.20 29.80
C SER A 874 37.69 -21.01 30.33
N ASP A 875 37.94 -22.26 30.72
CA ASP A 875 36.95 -23.19 31.29
C ASP A 875 36.32 -22.72 32.63
N LYS A 876 36.81 -21.61 33.21
CA LYS A 876 36.42 -21.17 34.57
C LYS A 876 35.77 -19.79 34.65
N THR A 877 35.62 -19.06 33.54
CA THR A 877 35.06 -17.69 33.55
C THR A 877 33.71 -17.64 32.83
N THR A 878 32.62 -17.68 33.59
CA THR A 878 31.25 -17.44 33.11
C THR A 878 30.91 -15.97 33.27
N HIS A 879 30.44 -15.32 32.20
CA HIS A 879 29.93 -13.95 32.25
C HIS A 879 28.40 -13.96 32.30
N THR A 880 27.82 -13.21 33.23
CA THR A 880 26.37 -12.99 33.30
C THR A 880 26.01 -11.70 32.59
N ILE A 881 25.23 -11.81 31.51
CA ILE A 881 24.77 -10.69 30.69
C ILE A 881 23.29 -10.48 30.98
N LYS A 882 22.91 -9.26 31.39
CA LYS A 882 21.50 -8.86 31.51
C LYS A 882 20.99 -8.48 30.13
N LYS A 883 20.11 -9.29 29.55
CA LYS A 883 19.45 -8.98 28.27
C LYS A 883 18.05 -8.42 28.49
N LYS A 884 17.73 -7.34 27.79
CA LYS A 884 16.36 -6.85 27.69
C LYS A 884 15.55 -7.85 26.86
N PHE A 885 14.31 -8.08 27.27
CA PHE A 885 13.39 -8.95 26.54
C PHE A 885 12.25 -8.10 25.99
N TYR A 886 12.05 -8.16 24.68
CA TYR A 886 10.90 -7.52 24.07
C TYR A 886 9.78 -8.56 23.92
N TYR A 887 8.61 -8.27 24.51
CA TYR A 887 7.42 -9.13 24.48
C TYR A 887 7.05 -9.63 23.08
N ASN A 888 7.38 -8.86 22.04
CA ASN A 888 7.07 -9.22 20.66
C ASN A 888 7.99 -10.30 20.05
N GLU A 889 9.19 -10.52 20.59
CA GLU A 889 10.13 -11.51 20.05
C GLU A 889 9.54 -12.94 20.05
N ILE A 890 8.86 -13.30 21.14
CA ILE A 890 8.28 -14.65 21.31
C ILE A 890 7.00 -14.87 20.47
N ARG A 891 6.41 -13.80 19.94
CA ARG A 891 5.17 -13.91 19.15
C ARG A 891 5.40 -14.58 17.78
N SER A 892 6.61 -14.48 17.24
CA SER A 892 7.05 -15.18 16.01
C SER A 892 6.86 -16.70 16.10
N VAL A 893 7.04 -17.26 17.30
CA VAL A 893 6.87 -18.69 17.58
C VAL A 893 5.52 -19.02 18.21
N GLN A 894 4.55 -18.10 18.22
CA GLN A 894 3.26 -18.34 18.84
C GLN A 894 2.53 -19.55 18.24
N GLY A 895 2.50 -19.67 16.91
CA GLY A 895 1.91 -20.82 16.23
C GLY A 895 2.60 -22.12 16.67
N VAL A 896 3.93 -22.11 16.70
CA VAL A 896 4.76 -23.23 17.18
C VAL A 896 4.43 -23.61 18.64
N LEU A 897 4.30 -22.64 19.54
CA LEU A 897 3.93 -22.87 20.93
C LEU A 897 2.54 -23.52 21.04
N CYS A 898 1.59 -23.06 20.22
CA CYS A 898 0.24 -23.59 20.18
C CYS A 898 0.19 -25.03 19.63
N GLU A 899 0.89 -25.33 18.55
CA GLU A 899 0.94 -26.69 17.98
C GLU A 899 1.58 -27.68 18.96
N ASN A 900 2.67 -27.28 19.61
CA ASN A 900 3.28 -28.06 20.68
C ASN A 900 2.33 -28.28 21.87
N ALA A 901 1.54 -27.27 22.25
CA ALA A 901 0.54 -27.40 23.30
C ALA A 901 -0.52 -28.44 22.92
N ALA A 902 -1.07 -28.35 21.70
CA ALA A 902 -2.09 -29.25 21.18
C ALA A 902 -1.56 -30.69 21.09
N TYR A 903 -0.33 -30.87 20.60
CA TYR A 903 0.33 -32.17 20.53
C TYR A 903 0.48 -32.79 21.93
N LEU A 904 1.10 -32.08 22.88
CA LEU A 904 1.25 -32.57 24.26
C LEU A 904 -0.09 -32.89 24.92
N HIS A 905 -1.13 -32.11 24.62
CA HIS A 905 -2.47 -32.36 25.14
C HIS A 905 -3.08 -33.66 24.60
N SER A 906 -2.81 -34.01 23.34
CA SER A 906 -3.28 -35.26 22.73
C SER A 906 -2.64 -36.51 23.38
N ILE A 907 -1.37 -36.41 23.79
CA ILE A 907 -0.60 -37.49 24.42
C ILE A 907 -0.57 -37.41 25.95
N ARG A 908 -1.44 -36.60 26.55
CA ARG A 908 -1.46 -36.33 28.01
C ARG A 908 -1.58 -37.57 28.90
N HIS A 909 -2.11 -38.66 28.38
CA HIS A 909 -2.27 -39.92 29.11
C HIS A 909 -0.95 -40.68 29.33
N LYS A 910 0.12 -40.33 28.58
CA LYS A 910 1.42 -41.01 28.67
C LYS A 910 2.23 -40.60 29.90
N ARG A 911 2.17 -39.32 30.32
CA ARG A 911 2.89 -38.76 31.48
C ARG A 911 2.10 -37.60 32.08
N GLU A 912 2.04 -37.52 33.41
CA GLU A 912 1.35 -36.43 34.11
C GLU A 912 1.97 -35.07 33.83
N GLU A 913 3.30 -35.00 33.69
CA GLU A 913 4.01 -33.74 33.44
C GLU A 913 3.60 -33.05 32.13
N TYR A 914 3.15 -33.81 31.12
CA TYR A 914 2.65 -33.25 29.86
C TYR A 914 1.38 -32.43 30.05
N ILE A 915 0.57 -32.73 31.07
CA ILE A 915 -0.61 -31.94 31.40
C ILE A 915 -0.16 -30.53 31.82
N HIS A 916 0.83 -30.44 32.72
CA HIS A 916 1.34 -29.16 33.18
C HIS A 916 2.05 -28.37 32.07
N MET A 917 2.91 -29.03 31.29
CA MET A 917 3.63 -28.39 30.18
C MET A 917 2.68 -27.87 29.09
N SER A 918 1.69 -28.68 28.68
CA SER A 918 0.69 -28.27 27.67
C SER A 918 -0.14 -27.08 28.12
N GLN A 919 -0.54 -27.02 29.39
CA GLN A 919 -1.28 -25.88 29.95
C GLN A 919 -0.45 -24.60 29.95
N ILE A 920 0.83 -24.66 30.30
CA ILE A 920 1.72 -23.49 30.29
C ILE A 920 1.93 -22.97 28.87
N LEU A 921 2.23 -23.88 27.93
CA LEU A 921 2.38 -23.55 26.51
C LEU A 921 1.10 -22.89 25.96
N TRP A 922 -0.06 -23.48 26.25
CA TRP A 922 -1.36 -22.93 25.85
C TRP A 922 -1.61 -21.55 26.46
N ARG A 923 -1.37 -21.36 27.76
CA ARG A 923 -1.55 -20.07 28.43
C ARG A 923 -0.67 -18.99 27.81
N LEU A 924 0.60 -19.28 27.54
CA LEU A 924 1.52 -18.35 26.89
C LEU A 924 1.07 -18.05 25.45
N ALA A 925 0.77 -19.07 24.64
CA ALA A 925 0.31 -18.90 23.27
C ALA A 925 -0.98 -18.07 23.19
N LYS A 926 -1.93 -18.31 24.10
CA LYS A 926 -3.18 -17.56 24.21
C LYS A 926 -2.94 -16.11 24.66
N GLN A 927 -2.09 -15.89 25.66
CA GLN A 927 -1.72 -14.56 26.14
C GLN A 927 -1.05 -13.73 25.04
N LEU A 928 -0.26 -14.38 24.17
CA LEU A 928 0.40 -13.74 23.04
C LEU A 928 -0.59 -13.26 21.98
N SER A 929 -1.55 -14.05 21.54
CA SER A 929 -2.64 -13.54 20.69
C SER A 929 -3.80 -14.52 20.66
N HIS A 930 -4.96 -14.07 21.10
CA HIS A 930 -6.19 -14.86 20.99
C HIS A 930 -6.64 -15.07 19.53
N LEU A 931 -6.10 -14.28 18.60
CA LEU A 931 -6.49 -14.29 17.19
C LEU A 931 -5.52 -15.09 16.31
N ASN A 932 -4.55 -15.82 16.88
CA ASN A 932 -3.71 -16.71 16.07
C ASN A 932 -4.52 -17.92 15.58
N ASP A 933 -4.30 -18.32 14.32
CA ASP A 933 -5.07 -19.39 13.67
C ASP A 933 -5.02 -20.72 14.44
N CYS A 934 -3.85 -21.13 14.92
CA CYS A 934 -3.72 -22.34 15.75
C CYS A 934 -4.48 -22.21 17.07
N VAL A 935 -4.45 -21.03 17.70
CA VAL A 935 -5.14 -20.78 18.97
C VAL A 935 -6.65 -20.87 18.76
N LEU A 936 -7.18 -20.28 17.68
CA LEU A 936 -8.61 -20.36 17.36
C LEU A 936 -9.04 -21.81 17.06
N ARG A 937 -8.26 -22.54 16.26
CA ARG A 937 -8.54 -23.95 15.92
C ARG A 937 -8.60 -24.86 17.16
N ASN A 938 -7.69 -24.64 18.10
CA ASN A 938 -7.60 -25.46 19.33
C ASN A 938 -8.38 -24.85 20.52
N PHE A 939 -9.07 -23.72 20.34
CA PHE A 939 -9.73 -23.00 21.44
C PHE A 939 -10.77 -23.87 22.16
N ARG A 940 -11.58 -24.63 21.40
CA ARG A 940 -12.58 -25.54 21.94
C ARG A 940 -11.97 -26.67 22.79
N ILE A 941 -10.79 -27.16 22.41
CA ILE A 941 -10.10 -28.26 23.10
C ILE A 941 -9.68 -27.83 24.51
N PHE A 942 -9.16 -26.62 24.65
CA PHE A 942 -8.63 -26.13 25.93
C PHE A 942 -9.65 -25.33 26.76
N GLU A 943 -10.62 -24.65 26.15
CA GLU A 943 -11.56 -23.76 26.83
C GLU A 943 -13.01 -24.27 26.84
N GLY A 944 -13.30 -25.39 26.15
CA GLY A 944 -14.61 -26.05 26.16
C GLY A 944 -15.73 -25.31 25.41
N LYS A 945 -15.42 -24.21 24.70
CA LYS A 945 -16.38 -23.44 23.88
C LYS A 945 -15.77 -22.98 22.57
N ASP A 946 -16.60 -22.79 21.54
CA ASP A 946 -16.19 -22.11 20.32
C ASP A 946 -16.26 -20.58 20.51
N PRO A 947 -15.32 -19.80 19.93
CA PRO A 947 -15.31 -18.35 20.07
C PRO A 947 -16.48 -17.72 19.29
N ASN A 948 -17.30 -16.93 20.00
CA ASN A 948 -18.42 -16.18 19.39
C ASN A 948 -17.94 -14.80 18.87
N ILE A 949 -18.78 -14.11 18.08
CA ILE A 949 -18.48 -12.77 17.53
C ILE A 949 -18.05 -11.76 18.61
N VAL A 950 -18.68 -11.81 19.78
CA VAL A 950 -18.32 -10.95 20.93
C VAL A 950 -16.91 -11.27 21.43
N ASP A 951 -16.52 -12.55 21.42
CA ASP A 951 -15.18 -12.96 21.81
C ASP A 951 -14.15 -12.44 20.80
N TYR A 952 -14.39 -12.52 19.49
CA TYR A 952 -13.52 -11.90 18.46
C TYR A 952 -13.33 -10.39 18.65
N LEU A 953 -14.42 -9.66 18.94
CA LEU A 953 -14.34 -8.23 19.22
C LEU A 953 -13.55 -7.94 20.50
N ARG A 954 -13.74 -8.75 21.55
CA ARG A 954 -12.95 -8.63 22.78
C ARG A 954 -11.48 -8.93 22.53
N PHE A 955 -11.17 -10.00 21.80
CA PHE A 955 -9.82 -10.41 21.43
C PHE A 955 -9.07 -9.29 20.70
N PHE A 956 -9.75 -8.53 19.84
CA PHE A 956 -9.12 -7.44 19.12
C PHE A 956 -9.04 -6.12 19.90
N TYR A 957 -10.16 -5.65 20.47
CA TYR A 957 -10.24 -4.32 21.08
C TYR A 957 -9.74 -4.27 22.52
N ILE A 958 -9.99 -5.34 23.31
CA ILE A 958 -9.75 -5.35 24.76
C ILE A 958 -8.40 -6.00 25.07
N TYR A 959 -8.09 -7.13 24.44
CA TYR A 959 -6.89 -7.88 24.76
C TYR A 959 -5.61 -7.30 24.11
N PRO A 960 -4.44 -7.49 24.76
CA PRO A 960 -3.15 -6.89 24.38
C PRO A 960 -2.45 -7.54 23.20
#